data_AF-A0A5B9Q8F1-F1
#
_entry.id   AF-A0A5B9Q8F1-F1
#
_cell.length_a   1.000
_cell.length_b   1.000
_cell.length_c   1.000
_cell.angle_alpha   90.00
_cell.angle_beta   90.00
_cell.angle_gamma   90.00
#
_symmetry.space_group_name_H-M   'P 1'
#
loop_
_entity.id
_entity.type
_entity.pdbx_description
1 polymer ?
#
loop_
_entity_poly.entity_id
_entity_poly.type
_entity_poly.pdbx_seq_one_letter_code
_entity_poly.pdbx_strand_id
1 'polypeptide(L)'
;MKKIVRSLLLGAMIIPPTQQLLADESPSNQLRVAGIVLKWIRGDREANYSRFEPLVRSAAADGADVVCTTECFLDGYSIEDKEIPLEEFQSLGELIPGGEYYEKLRKLADELDIHLIAGILERDADLIYNSAIVLNPEGELLGKYHKQKLDHESVRITQGKESSVIDTPFGKLGIMICADRRNEDIVKQFCSRGADLLICPSGGMYGPEKNDHILQRRSQENGKYIIFTHPAEFLVTTPEGEIAQRVLLGDELKLKKHEVGTAEDSSGVFYFDLQRSDGNWHASTVSKALSQPLLSNGQSKEEVRSYVAARIPSLKIPNSQKEWLKEAARLREEFLDKVVFQGEAVDWRDAETKVEWFDTINEGNGYRIKKFRYEALPGFWIPGLLYEPKTLTGNMPVMINPNGHHRGGKAMPYKQRRCINLARRGILAYNLEFIDMGQLHDDDNKHNRLVQLDLCGTSGVAPFVLALTRGLDVALTHEHADPKRVGVAGLSGGGWQSIWLAALDTRITLANPVAGYCSIHERISGDNNIGDAEQIPSDLCSIADYTHLTAMVAPRPLLLTYNAEDDCCFIPSLILDRLETVGENFYSLCSVADNFQIHINEDPGTHNFDQDNRESLYRLLQQHWLCNDVEFEPVELAIDDAEIKTEEELAVPMPPNNMTLHDLAEQISQSLPRQLEESSAEEQRNKLREIIQQPEYDLEPAIVDQTESDDIAISRWRIQSGDGWTLPVVEFWPVGNSNGTHILISDWGKDSMISDVERLLADGKRVIAVDLLGFGEADPGSSPKSHDDVLLFMIATVGERPLGIQAAQLAAVTRWAKDSSDGQAPQIVAEGPRNSLIALVATAVEPGLSSGLSLRHSRKSLREVIEQNLKIEDAPEQFCFGLLKHFDVPQLVALVGNGLVEIEDTTGNDR
;
A
#
# COMPACT_ATOMS: atom_id res chain seq x y z
N MET A 1 27.29 -22.71 25.58
CA MET A 1 27.60 -24.00 26.26
C MET A 1 28.20 -25.06 25.33
N LYS A 2 27.86 -25.11 24.03
CA LYS A 2 28.35 -26.12 23.07
C LYS A 2 29.89 -26.13 22.83
N LYS A 3 30.56 -24.97 22.66
CA LYS A 3 32.04 -24.91 22.43
C LYS A 3 32.90 -25.33 23.65
N ILE A 4 32.38 -25.28 24.88
CA ILE A 4 33.14 -25.62 26.11
C ILE A 4 33.33 -27.15 26.27
N VAL A 5 32.42 -27.96 25.72
CA VAL A 5 32.47 -29.42 25.88
C VAL A 5 33.47 -30.07 24.91
N ARG A 6 33.69 -29.49 23.71
CA ARG A 6 34.64 -30.03 22.70
C ARG A 6 36.12 -29.82 23.06
N SER A 7 36.47 -28.81 23.87
CA SER A 7 37.87 -28.46 24.19
C SER A 7 38.58 -29.43 25.15
N LEU A 8 37.88 -30.39 25.77
CA LEU A 8 38.42 -31.20 26.88
C LEU A 8 39.03 -32.56 26.49
N LEU A 9 39.07 -32.94 25.19
CA LEU A 9 39.35 -34.33 24.80
C LEU A 9 40.60 -34.61 23.94
N LEU A 10 41.50 -33.67 23.67
CA LEU A 10 42.72 -33.98 22.90
C LEU A 10 44.02 -33.69 23.65
N GLY A 11 44.48 -34.70 24.40
CA GLY A 11 45.85 -34.83 24.90
C GLY A 11 46.64 -35.89 24.12
N ALA A 12 47.62 -35.42 23.34
CA ALA A 12 48.85 -36.08 22.88
C ALA A 12 48.79 -37.44 22.13
N MET A 13 49.14 -37.44 20.84
CA MET A 13 50.24 -38.23 20.25
C MET A 13 50.46 -37.85 18.76
N ILE A 14 51.72 -37.65 18.38
CA ILE A 14 52.16 -37.30 17.01
C ILE A 14 52.35 -38.59 16.19
N ILE A 15 51.59 -38.75 15.09
CA ILE A 15 51.77 -39.78 14.04
C ILE A 15 51.47 -39.10 12.67
N PRO A 16 52.17 -39.41 11.55
CA PRO A 16 52.07 -38.66 10.29
C PRO A 16 50.74 -38.91 9.53
N PRO A 17 50.40 -38.06 8.55
CA PRO A 17 49.05 -38.00 8.00
C PRO A 17 48.75 -39.22 7.12
N THR A 18 47.84 -40.06 7.58
CA THR A 18 47.12 -41.03 6.76
C THR A 18 45.65 -40.69 6.91
N GLN A 19 44.94 -40.60 5.77
CA GLN A 19 43.50 -40.32 5.64
C GLN A 19 42.70 -40.69 6.90
N GLN A 20 42.33 -39.68 7.70
CA GLN A 20 41.40 -39.87 8.79
C GLN A 20 40.00 -39.79 8.18
N LEU A 21 39.38 -40.97 8.05
CA LEU A 21 37.96 -41.14 7.80
C LEU A 21 37.18 -40.23 8.77
N LEU A 22 36.35 -39.35 8.21
CA LEU A 22 35.32 -38.62 8.94
C LEU A 22 34.50 -39.63 9.74
N ALA A 23 34.31 -39.37 11.03
CA ALA A 23 33.45 -40.18 11.87
C ALA A 23 32.01 -40.12 11.34
N ASP A 24 31.36 -41.28 11.24
CA ASP A 24 29.92 -41.46 11.05
C ASP A 24 29.16 -40.81 12.23
N GLU A 25 28.93 -39.50 12.18
CA GLU A 25 27.82 -38.88 12.91
C GLU A 25 26.60 -38.91 11.99
N SER A 26 25.53 -39.59 12.41
CA SER A 26 24.25 -39.58 11.70
C SER A 26 23.80 -38.13 11.47
N PRO A 27 23.28 -37.78 10.29
CA PRO A 27 22.82 -36.42 10.01
C PRO A 27 21.82 -35.95 11.07
N SER A 28 21.83 -34.66 11.41
CA SER A 28 20.81 -34.08 12.29
C SER A 28 19.41 -34.32 11.72
N ASN A 29 18.46 -34.62 12.61
CA ASN A 29 17.06 -34.82 12.25
C ASN A 29 16.23 -33.53 12.30
N GLN A 30 16.84 -32.40 12.63
CA GLN A 30 16.23 -31.07 12.62
C GLN A 30 17.14 -30.11 11.87
N LEU A 31 16.54 -29.18 11.12
CA LEU A 31 17.23 -28.16 10.35
C LEU A 31 16.36 -26.89 10.30
N ARG A 32 16.89 -25.78 10.80
CA ARG A 32 16.32 -24.43 10.60
C ARG A 32 17.08 -23.70 9.51
N VAL A 33 16.38 -23.33 8.43
CA VAL A 33 16.96 -22.52 7.34
C VAL A 33 16.42 -21.11 7.40
N ALA A 34 17.31 -20.12 7.44
CA ALA A 34 16.98 -18.70 7.38
C ALA A 34 17.30 -18.13 6.00
N GLY A 35 16.34 -17.46 5.37
CA GLY A 35 16.54 -16.64 4.17
C GLY A 35 16.65 -15.16 4.54
N ILE A 36 17.73 -14.52 4.10
CA ILE A 36 17.91 -13.06 4.25
C ILE A 36 17.30 -12.38 3.04
N VAL A 37 16.17 -11.71 3.25
CA VAL A 37 15.48 -10.90 2.24
C VAL A 37 15.90 -9.46 2.46
N LEU A 38 16.70 -8.94 1.53
CA LEU A 38 17.31 -7.62 1.62
C LEU A 38 17.35 -6.96 0.24
N LYS A 39 16.82 -5.74 0.13
CA LYS A 39 16.93 -4.91 -1.07
C LYS A 39 18.36 -4.45 -1.31
N TRP A 40 18.72 -4.28 -2.58
CA TRP A 40 20.10 -4.01 -2.96
C TRP A 40 20.41 -2.53 -3.18
N ILE A 41 21.58 -2.11 -2.73
CA ILE A 41 22.23 -0.89 -3.22
C ILE A 41 23.26 -1.31 -4.26
N ARG A 42 23.03 -0.94 -5.52
CA ARG A 42 23.89 -1.37 -6.63
C ARG A 42 25.31 -0.83 -6.51
N GLY A 43 26.29 -1.71 -6.71
CA GLY A 43 27.71 -1.39 -6.73
C GLY A 43 28.30 -1.02 -5.36
N ASP A 44 27.50 -0.97 -4.29
CA ASP A 44 27.97 -0.60 -2.95
C ASP A 44 28.08 -1.82 -2.03
N ARG A 45 29.23 -2.50 -2.12
CA ARG A 45 29.51 -3.71 -1.34
C ARG A 45 29.49 -3.48 0.17
N GLU A 46 29.97 -2.32 0.62
CA GLU A 46 30.04 -2.04 2.05
C GLU A 46 28.64 -1.75 2.59
N ALA A 47 27.83 -0.95 1.89
CA ALA A 47 26.47 -0.65 2.32
C ALA A 47 25.58 -1.90 2.36
N ASN A 48 25.72 -2.79 1.38
CA ASN A 48 24.99 -4.07 1.40
C ASN A 48 25.48 -4.97 2.55
N TYR A 49 26.79 -5.08 2.77
CA TYR A 49 27.35 -5.89 3.87
C TYR A 49 26.91 -5.37 5.24
N SER A 50 26.97 -4.06 5.48
CA SER A 50 26.60 -3.46 6.78
C SER A 50 25.11 -3.62 7.12
N ARG A 51 24.24 -3.73 6.11
CA ARG A 51 22.80 -4.02 6.29
C ARG A 51 22.53 -5.51 6.43
N PHE A 52 23.34 -6.34 5.78
CA PHE A 52 23.25 -7.79 5.82
C PHE A 52 23.71 -8.39 7.16
N GLU A 53 24.84 -7.93 7.72
CA GLU A 53 25.44 -8.53 8.91
C GLU A 53 24.47 -8.57 10.12
N PRO A 54 23.74 -7.49 10.46
CA PRO A 54 22.76 -7.52 11.56
C PRO A 54 21.68 -8.59 11.37
N LEU A 55 21.21 -8.80 10.14
CA LEU A 55 20.17 -9.79 9.83
C LEU A 55 20.69 -11.22 10.05
N VAL A 56 21.94 -11.51 9.68
CA VAL A 56 22.55 -12.83 9.96
C VAL A 56 22.74 -13.06 11.44
N ARG A 57 23.12 -12.02 12.19
CA ARG A 57 23.25 -12.10 13.65
C ARG A 57 21.89 -12.39 14.29
N SER A 58 20.82 -11.75 13.83
CA SER A 58 19.44 -12.07 14.24
C SER A 58 19.09 -13.52 13.91
N ALA A 59 19.38 -13.97 12.69
CA ALA A 59 19.12 -15.34 12.27
C ALA A 59 19.80 -16.37 13.19
N ALA A 60 21.06 -16.14 13.53
CA ALA A 60 21.82 -17.01 14.42
C ALA A 60 21.29 -16.96 15.87
N ALA A 61 20.88 -15.78 16.35
CA ALA A 61 20.25 -15.63 17.67
C ALA A 61 18.94 -16.42 17.77
N ASP A 62 18.17 -16.50 16.67
CA ASP A 62 16.93 -17.26 16.56
C ASP A 62 17.17 -18.75 16.24
N GLY A 63 18.43 -19.20 16.29
CA GLY A 63 18.80 -20.60 16.19
C GLY A 63 18.86 -21.15 14.77
N ALA A 64 19.08 -20.31 13.75
CA ALA A 64 19.29 -20.79 12.39
C ALA A 64 20.53 -21.69 12.27
N ASP A 65 20.38 -22.84 11.63
CA ASP A 65 21.47 -23.77 11.32
C ASP A 65 22.15 -23.40 9.99
N VAL A 66 21.34 -22.98 9.02
CA VAL A 66 21.76 -22.56 7.67
C VAL A 66 21.17 -21.19 7.39
N VAL A 67 22.01 -20.23 6.98
CA VAL A 67 21.59 -18.89 6.56
C VAL A 67 21.92 -18.71 5.09
N CYS A 68 20.95 -18.25 4.29
CA CYS A 68 21.08 -18.04 2.85
C CYS A 68 20.83 -16.57 2.48
N THR A 69 21.71 -15.99 1.68
CA THR A 69 21.49 -14.66 1.08
C THR A 69 20.76 -14.75 -0.26
N THR A 70 20.45 -13.60 -0.85
CA THR A 70 20.08 -13.49 -2.26
C THR A 70 21.29 -13.76 -3.17
N GLU A 71 21.02 -13.94 -4.46
CA GLU A 71 22.03 -13.92 -5.52
C GLU A 71 22.74 -12.56 -5.56
N CYS A 72 24.07 -12.55 -5.77
CA CYS A 72 24.88 -11.33 -5.88
C CYS A 72 24.55 -10.26 -4.82
N PHE A 73 24.30 -10.67 -3.57
CA PHE A 73 23.82 -9.76 -2.53
C PHE A 73 24.84 -8.63 -2.27
N LEU A 74 26.13 -8.95 -2.41
CA LEU A 74 27.21 -8.04 -2.09
C LEU A 74 27.31 -6.90 -3.10
N ASP A 75 27.36 -7.19 -4.40
CA ASP A 75 27.41 -6.17 -5.45
C ASP A 75 26.04 -5.59 -5.80
N GLY A 76 24.97 -6.11 -5.19
CA GLY A 76 23.61 -5.63 -5.41
C GLY A 76 23.06 -5.98 -6.79
N TYR A 77 23.43 -7.14 -7.32
CA TYR A 77 23.07 -7.62 -8.66
C TYR A 77 23.40 -6.59 -9.76
N SER A 78 24.63 -6.06 -9.71
CA SER A 78 25.11 -5.01 -10.61
C SER A 78 25.13 -5.44 -12.08
N ILE A 79 25.04 -6.73 -12.36
CA ILE A 79 25.02 -7.28 -13.71
C ILE A 79 23.82 -6.82 -14.55
N GLU A 80 22.69 -6.44 -13.92
CA GLU A 80 21.54 -5.92 -14.66
C GLU A 80 21.82 -4.52 -15.26
N ASP A 81 22.65 -3.72 -14.59
CA ASP A 81 23.01 -2.38 -15.06
C ASP A 81 24.13 -2.45 -16.10
N LYS A 82 23.77 -2.23 -17.37
CA LYS A 82 24.72 -2.27 -18.48
C LYS A 82 25.45 -0.94 -18.69
N GLU A 83 25.08 0.12 -17.98
CA GLU A 83 25.76 1.42 -18.04
C GLU A 83 27.05 1.40 -17.22
N ILE A 84 27.14 0.55 -16.19
CA ILE A 84 28.38 0.32 -15.44
C ILE A 84 29.48 -0.13 -16.42
N PRO A 85 30.63 0.57 -16.50
CA PRO A 85 31.77 0.15 -17.32
C PRO A 85 32.24 -1.26 -16.97
N LEU A 86 32.69 -2.03 -17.98
CA LEU A 86 33.08 -3.44 -17.77
C LEU A 86 34.20 -3.58 -16.72
N GLU A 87 35.19 -2.70 -16.73
CA GLU A 87 36.29 -2.72 -15.77
C GLU A 87 35.82 -2.44 -14.33
N GLU A 88 34.89 -1.48 -14.17
CA GLU A 88 34.26 -1.19 -12.88
C GLU A 88 33.45 -2.39 -12.39
N PHE A 89 32.62 -2.99 -13.26
CA PHE A 89 31.88 -4.21 -12.95
C PHE A 89 32.79 -5.37 -12.52
N GLN A 90 33.90 -5.60 -13.24
CA GLN A 90 34.90 -6.62 -12.90
C GLN A 90 35.60 -6.34 -11.56
N SER A 91 35.72 -5.07 -11.16
CA SER A 91 36.32 -4.67 -9.88
C SER A 91 35.43 -4.97 -8.67
N LEU A 92 34.12 -5.17 -8.89
CA LEU A 92 33.17 -5.60 -7.86
C LEU A 92 33.33 -7.08 -7.49
N GLY A 93 33.94 -7.87 -8.38
CA GLY A 93 34.13 -9.30 -8.18
C GLY A 93 35.08 -9.63 -7.04
N GLU A 94 34.68 -10.59 -6.19
CA GLU A 94 35.40 -11.02 -5.00
C GLU A 94 36.30 -12.23 -5.27
N LEU A 95 37.48 -12.27 -4.65
CA LEU A 95 38.39 -13.43 -4.72
C LEU A 95 37.93 -14.55 -3.76
N ILE A 96 37.70 -15.76 -4.29
CA ILE A 96 37.26 -16.93 -3.50
C ILE A 96 38.25 -18.11 -3.66
N PRO A 97 39.06 -18.44 -2.64
CA PRO A 97 39.21 -17.77 -1.34
C PRO A 97 40.16 -16.55 -1.39
N GLY A 98 40.12 -15.73 -0.34
CA GLY A 98 41.15 -14.72 -0.03
C GLY A 98 40.77 -13.25 -0.27
N GLY A 99 39.54 -12.97 -0.69
CA GLY A 99 39.00 -11.62 -0.76
C GLY A 99 38.65 -11.01 0.61
N GLU A 100 38.49 -9.69 0.66
CA GLU A 100 38.13 -8.96 1.89
C GLU A 100 36.78 -9.43 2.47
N TYR A 101 35.72 -9.41 1.67
CA TYR A 101 34.38 -9.80 2.10
C TYR A 101 34.27 -11.30 2.27
N TYR A 102 35.03 -12.10 1.52
CA TYR A 102 35.17 -13.52 1.80
C TYR A 102 35.67 -13.76 3.23
N GLU A 103 36.73 -13.07 3.68
CA GLU A 103 37.24 -13.21 5.05
C GLU A 103 36.27 -12.66 6.10
N LYS A 104 35.51 -11.60 5.79
CA LYS A 104 34.44 -11.11 6.68
C LYS A 104 33.34 -12.17 6.86
N LEU A 105 32.84 -12.76 5.77
CA LEU A 105 31.83 -13.83 5.80
C LEU A 105 32.34 -15.08 6.54
N ARG A 106 33.60 -15.44 6.31
CA ARG A 106 34.28 -16.57 6.96
C ARG A 106 34.29 -16.43 8.49
N LYS A 107 34.68 -15.24 8.97
CA LYS A 107 34.68 -14.92 10.40
C LYS A 107 33.27 -14.89 10.98
N LEU A 108 32.31 -14.34 10.24
CA LEU A 108 30.92 -14.26 10.69
C LEU A 108 30.31 -15.66 10.89
N ALA A 109 30.57 -16.59 9.97
CA ALA A 109 30.11 -17.99 10.10
C ALA A 109 30.71 -18.69 11.33
N ASP A 110 32.02 -18.52 11.59
CA ASP A 110 32.69 -19.09 12.77
C ASP A 110 32.21 -18.45 14.09
N GLU A 111 32.06 -17.13 14.10
CA GLU A 111 31.59 -16.38 15.25
C GLU A 111 30.18 -16.82 15.67
N LEU A 112 29.29 -16.99 14.69
CA LEU A 112 27.87 -17.27 14.91
C LEU A 112 27.53 -18.76 14.98
N ASP A 113 28.48 -19.66 14.72
CA ASP A 113 28.29 -21.12 14.76
C ASP A 113 27.23 -21.61 13.73
N ILE A 114 27.23 -21.04 12.52
CA ILE A 114 26.23 -21.29 11.46
C ILE A 114 26.85 -21.79 10.15
N HIS A 115 26.05 -22.43 9.31
CA HIS A 115 26.38 -22.60 7.89
C HIS A 115 25.89 -21.40 7.09
N LEU A 116 26.77 -20.74 6.34
CA LEU A 116 26.43 -19.53 5.58
C LEU A 116 26.54 -19.78 4.07
N ILE A 117 25.44 -19.56 3.36
CA ILE A 117 25.34 -19.61 1.90
C ILE A 117 25.27 -18.18 1.37
N ALA A 118 26.32 -17.76 0.67
CA ALA A 118 26.47 -16.37 0.24
C ALA A 118 26.55 -16.28 -1.29
N GLY A 119 25.58 -15.59 -1.90
CA GLY A 119 25.55 -15.28 -3.34
C GLY A 119 26.48 -14.12 -3.68
N ILE A 120 27.52 -14.37 -4.46
CA ILE A 120 28.59 -13.42 -4.70
C ILE A 120 29.01 -13.36 -6.17
N LEU A 121 29.29 -12.16 -6.66
CA LEU A 121 30.05 -11.99 -7.89
C LEU A 121 31.50 -12.40 -7.62
N GLU A 122 31.94 -13.52 -8.16
CA GLU A 122 33.29 -14.04 -7.97
C GLU A 122 34.19 -13.59 -9.13
N ARG A 123 35.43 -13.23 -8.78
CA ARG A 123 36.51 -13.03 -9.74
C ARG A 123 37.53 -14.16 -9.61
N ASP A 124 37.80 -14.85 -10.71
CA ASP A 124 38.86 -15.82 -10.85
C ASP A 124 39.73 -15.46 -12.06
N ALA A 125 40.90 -14.88 -11.78
CA ALA A 125 41.78 -14.27 -12.78
C ALA A 125 41.02 -13.22 -13.66
N ASP A 126 40.88 -13.52 -14.95
CA ASP A 126 40.19 -12.67 -15.94
C ASP A 126 38.71 -13.06 -16.12
N LEU A 127 38.24 -14.11 -15.43
CA LEU A 127 36.89 -14.60 -15.50
C LEU A 127 36.07 -14.07 -14.32
N ILE A 128 34.83 -13.70 -14.60
CA ILE A 128 33.83 -13.35 -13.59
C ILE A 128 32.77 -14.42 -13.58
N TYR A 129 32.38 -14.87 -12.40
CA TYR A 129 31.33 -15.86 -12.19
C TYR A 129 30.24 -15.29 -11.29
N ASN A 130 29.00 -15.70 -11.53
CA ASN A 130 27.93 -15.55 -10.56
C ASN A 130 27.92 -16.83 -9.71
N SER A 131 28.28 -16.68 -8.43
CA SER A 131 28.64 -17.79 -7.57
C SER A 131 27.82 -17.82 -6.29
N ALA A 132 27.68 -18.99 -5.71
CA ALA A 132 27.20 -19.15 -4.32
C ALA A 132 28.23 -19.98 -3.56
N ILE A 133 28.76 -19.44 -2.47
CA ILE A 133 29.75 -20.12 -1.60
C ILE A 133 29.05 -20.68 -0.36
N VAL A 134 29.58 -21.77 0.20
CA VAL A 134 29.10 -22.37 1.45
C VAL A 134 30.22 -22.44 2.46
N LEU A 135 30.00 -21.79 3.60
CA LEU A 135 30.91 -21.77 4.73
C LEU A 135 30.31 -22.60 5.88
N ASN A 136 31.14 -23.39 6.57
CA ASN A 136 30.72 -24.12 7.78
C ASN A 136 30.91 -23.28 9.07
N PRO A 137 30.46 -23.78 10.23
CA PRO A 137 30.63 -23.14 11.53
C PRO A 137 32.08 -22.98 12.02
N GLU A 138 33.06 -23.54 11.32
CA GLU A 138 34.49 -23.29 11.55
C GLU A 138 35.06 -22.23 10.59
N GLY A 139 34.21 -21.66 9.72
CA GLY A 139 34.60 -20.72 8.68
C GLY A 139 35.44 -21.39 7.58
N GLU A 140 35.22 -22.66 7.27
CA GLU A 140 35.87 -23.34 6.16
C GLU A 140 34.96 -23.33 4.93
N LEU A 141 35.54 -23.16 3.74
CA LEU A 141 34.81 -23.23 2.47
C LEU A 141 34.51 -24.70 2.13
N LEU A 142 33.28 -25.14 2.32
CA LEU A 142 32.82 -26.49 1.97
C LEU A 142 32.68 -26.66 0.45
N GLY A 143 32.30 -25.60 -0.25
CA GLY A 143 32.15 -25.61 -1.70
C GLY A 143 31.68 -24.28 -2.26
N LYS A 144 31.73 -24.18 -3.58
CA LYS A 144 31.14 -23.08 -4.35
C LYS A 144 30.44 -23.62 -5.59
N TYR A 145 29.35 -22.97 -5.97
CA TYR A 145 28.60 -23.26 -7.18
C TYR A 145 28.65 -22.06 -8.13
N HIS A 146 28.78 -22.31 -9.43
CA HIS A 146 28.74 -21.29 -10.49
C HIS A 146 27.46 -21.45 -11.30
N LYS A 147 26.70 -20.37 -11.44
CA LYS A 147 25.43 -20.34 -12.18
C LYS A 147 25.59 -20.90 -13.59
N GLN A 148 24.76 -21.88 -13.94
CA GLN A 148 24.86 -22.57 -15.23
C GLN A 148 23.95 -21.96 -16.29
N LYS A 149 22.76 -21.51 -15.92
CA LYS A 149 21.80 -20.89 -16.83
C LYS A 149 21.95 -19.37 -16.80
N LEU A 150 22.79 -18.85 -17.69
CA LEU A 150 22.91 -17.41 -17.94
C LEU A 150 21.91 -16.97 -19.02
N ASP A 151 21.28 -15.81 -18.82
CA ASP A 151 20.50 -15.10 -19.84
C ASP A 151 21.22 -13.79 -20.23
N HIS A 152 20.71 -12.64 -19.77
CA HIS A 152 21.27 -11.31 -19.98
C HIS A 152 22.67 -11.12 -19.35
N GLU A 153 23.07 -12.03 -18.48
CA GLU A 153 24.37 -12.05 -17.79
C GLU A 153 25.50 -12.57 -18.67
N SER A 154 25.19 -13.38 -19.70
CA SER A 154 26.17 -14.07 -20.57
C SER A 154 27.17 -13.15 -21.27
N VAL A 155 26.87 -11.85 -21.33
CA VAL A 155 27.75 -10.83 -21.93
C VAL A 155 28.93 -10.47 -21.01
N ARG A 156 28.79 -10.63 -19.70
CA ARG A 156 29.81 -10.21 -18.71
C ARG A 156 30.16 -11.29 -17.67
N ILE A 157 29.41 -12.39 -17.62
CA ILE A 157 29.58 -13.51 -16.69
C ILE A 157 29.95 -14.79 -17.44
N THR A 158 30.85 -15.56 -16.84
CA THR A 158 31.29 -16.88 -17.31
C THR A 158 30.32 -17.96 -16.83
N GLN A 159 29.88 -18.81 -17.75
CA GLN A 159 28.93 -19.88 -17.47
C GLN A 159 29.56 -21.00 -16.62
N GLY A 160 28.86 -21.42 -15.56
CA GLY A 160 29.19 -22.61 -14.79
C GLY A 160 29.03 -23.89 -15.59
N LYS A 161 29.60 -25.00 -15.09
CA LYS A 161 29.64 -26.28 -15.83
C LYS A 161 29.11 -27.48 -15.04
N GLU A 162 28.96 -27.38 -13.73
CA GLU A 162 28.70 -28.53 -12.87
C GLU A 162 27.65 -28.21 -11.79
N SER A 163 26.68 -29.12 -11.60
CA SER A 163 25.69 -29.04 -10.51
C SER A 163 26.25 -29.75 -9.27
N SER A 164 27.12 -29.08 -8.53
CA SER A 164 27.77 -29.67 -7.34
C SER A 164 26.83 -29.72 -6.14
N VAL A 165 26.91 -30.79 -5.36
CA VAL A 165 26.23 -30.91 -4.06
C VAL A 165 27.27 -30.81 -2.94
N ILE A 166 26.86 -30.25 -1.80
CA ILE A 166 27.76 -29.95 -0.69
C ILE A 166 27.32 -30.78 0.52
N ASP A 167 28.23 -31.58 1.05
CA ASP A 167 27.99 -32.38 2.24
C ASP A 167 27.96 -31.48 3.49
N THR A 168 26.92 -31.62 4.30
CA THR A 168 26.74 -30.92 5.57
C THR A 168 26.27 -31.89 6.66
N PRO A 169 26.31 -31.51 7.95
CA PRO A 169 25.71 -32.31 9.04
C PRO A 169 24.21 -32.56 8.87
N PHE A 170 23.54 -31.84 7.97
CA PHE A 170 22.11 -31.97 7.65
C PHE A 170 21.88 -32.78 6.35
N GLY A 171 22.90 -33.43 5.81
CA GLY A 171 22.86 -34.09 4.50
C GLY A 171 23.37 -33.21 3.37
N LYS A 172 23.05 -33.60 2.12
CA LYS A 172 23.60 -32.97 0.92
C LYS A 172 22.75 -31.81 0.44
N LEU A 173 23.33 -30.61 0.40
CA LEU A 173 22.67 -29.42 -0.13
C LEU A 173 22.98 -29.25 -1.62
N GLY A 174 21.95 -29.09 -2.44
CA GLY A 174 22.08 -28.63 -3.83
C GLY A 174 21.83 -27.13 -3.91
N ILE A 175 22.75 -26.38 -4.50
CA ILE A 175 22.64 -24.91 -4.60
C ILE A 175 22.50 -24.53 -6.06
N MET A 176 21.36 -23.93 -6.40
CA MET A 176 21.05 -23.50 -7.77
C MET A 176 20.73 -22.01 -7.78
N ILE A 177 21.25 -21.25 -8.75
CA ILE A 177 21.12 -19.78 -8.71
C ILE A 177 20.05 -19.34 -9.71
N CYS A 178 18.99 -18.71 -9.19
CA CYS A 178 17.99 -18.00 -9.98
C CYS A 178 17.49 -18.76 -11.21
N ALA A 179 17.95 -18.37 -12.40
CA ALA A 179 17.54 -18.91 -13.69
C ALA A 179 17.76 -20.42 -13.84
N ASP A 180 18.67 -21.03 -13.06
CA ASP A 180 18.93 -22.47 -13.05
C ASP A 180 17.65 -23.28 -12.79
N ARG A 181 16.76 -22.79 -11.92
CA ARG A 181 15.49 -23.46 -11.58
C ARG A 181 14.57 -23.65 -12.80
N ARG A 182 14.69 -22.79 -13.82
CA ARG A 182 13.88 -22.91 -15.04
C ARG A 182 14.33 -24.07 -15.91
N ASN A 183 15.58 -24.50 -15.79
CA ASN A 183 16.14 -25.60 -16.57
C ASN A 183 16.01 -26.93 -15.80
N GLU A 184 15.14 -27.81 -16.30
CA GLU A 184 14.89 -29.10 -15.66
C GLU A 184 16.14 -29.98 -15.53
N ASP A 185 17.05 -29.96 -16.50
CA ASP A 185 18.21 -30.83 -16.51
C ASP A 185 19.23 -30.41 -15.44
N ILE A 186 19.37 -29.10 -15.21
CA ILE A 186 20.25 -28.56 -14.17
C ILE A 186 19.75 -29.01 -12.80
N VAL A 187 18.43 -28.89 -12.54
CA VAL A 187 17.82 -29.30 -11.27
C VAL A 187 17.95 -30.82 -11.06
N LYS A 188 17.64 -31.62 -12.09
CA LYS A 188 17.80 -33.09 -12.05
C LYS A 188 19.24 -33.51 -11.77
N GLN A 189 20.24 -32.75 -12.21
CA GLN A 189 21.65 -33.07 -11.93
C GLN A 189 21.98 -32.94 -10.44
N PHE A 190 21.47 -31.94 -9.72
CA PHE A 190 21.65 -31.86 -8.26
C PHE A 190 21.02 -33.07 -7.56
N CYS A 191 19.78 -33.39 -7.93
CA CYS A 191 19.04 -34.50 -7.34
C CYS A 191 19.69 -35.86 -7.62
N SER A 192 20.15 -36.10 -8.86
CA SER A 192 20.84 -37.35 -9.22
C SER A 192 22.21 -37.51 -8.57
N ARG A 193 22.84 -36.40 -8.14
CA ARG A 193 24.05 -36.40 -7.30
C ARG A 193 23.75 -36.56 -5.81
N GLY A 194 22.47 -36.72 -5.45
CA GLY A 194 22.01 -37.06 -4.11
C GLY A 194 21.67 -35.85 -3.24
N ALA A 195 21.28 -34.71 -3.81
CA ALA A 195 20.79 -33.59 -3.00
C ALA A 195 19.55 -33.99 -2.16
N ASP A 196 19.59 -33.69 -0.87
CA ASP A 196 18.49 -33.88 0.09
C ASP A 196 17.56 -32.66 0.13
N LEU A 197 18.12 -31.47 -0.05
CA LEU A 197 17.46 -30.17 -0.04
C LEU A 197 18.06 -29.28 -1.13
N LEU A 198 17.23 -28.48 -1.79
CA LEU A 198 17.68 -27.49 -2.76
C LEU A 198 17.53 -26.07 -2.20
N ILE A 199 18.57 -25.26 -2.33
CA ILE A 199 18.56 -23.85 -1.94
C ILE A 199 18.78 -22.99 -3.18
N CYS A 200 17.96 -21.96 -3.32
CA CYS A 200 17.92 -21.10 -4.50
C CYS A 200 18.05 -19.62 -4.13
N PRO A 201 19.30 -19.12 -3.99
CA PRO A 201 19.57 -17.69 -4.04
C PRO A 201 19.13 -17.14 -5.40
N SER A 202 18.36 -16.05 -5.40
CA SER A 202 17.80 -15.50 -6.63
C SER A 202 17.78 -13.98 -6.64
N GLY A 203 17.85 -13.42 -7.84
CA GLY A 203 17.74 -12.00 -8.12
C GLY A 203 16.87 -11.62 -9.32
N GLY A 204 16.20 -12.61 -9.92
CA GLY A 204 15.41 -12.45 -11.15
C GLY A 204 13.89 -12.49 -10.91
N MET A 205 13.18 -13.32 -11.68
CA MET A 205 11.73 -13.46 -11.54
C MET A 205 11.35 -13.93 -10.11
N TYR A 206 10.27 -13.37 -9.55
CA TYR A 206 9.73 -13.71 -8.23
C TYR A 206 8.21 -13.48 -8.22
N GLY A 207 7.53 -13.94 -7.17
CA GLY A 207 6.10 -13.74 -6.93
C GLY A 207 5.16 -14.70 -7.66
N PRO A 208 3.86 -14.69 -7.29
CA PRO A 208 2.91 -15.76 -7.57
C PRO A 208 2.78 -16.12 -9.06
N GLU A 209 2.63 -15.10 -9.90
CA GLU A 209 2.37 -15.27 -11.32
C GLU A 209 3.58 -15.79 -12.09
N LYS A 210 4.78 -15.31 -11.72
CA LYS A 210 5.99 -15.49 -12.52
C LYS A 210 6.85 -16.65 -12.04
N ASN A 211 6.78 -17.04 -10.77
CA ASN A 211 7.77 -17.93 -10.16
C ASN A 211 7.18 -19.28 -9.69
N ASP A 212 5.96 -19.30 -9.17
CA ASP A 212 5.42 -20.42 -8.38
C ASP A 212 5.36 -21.70 -9.18
N HIS A 213 4.71 -21.63 -10.34
CA HIS A 213 4.55 -22.75 -11.24
C HIS A 213 5.90 -23.37 -11.66
N ILE A 214 6.99 -22.60 -11.62
CA ILE A 214 8.34 -23.12 -11.88
C ILE A 214 8.83 -23.89 -10.66
N LEU A 215 8.86 -23.27 -9.48
CA LEU A 215 9.38 -23.90 -8.27
C LEU A 215 8.54 -25.11 -7.83
N GLN A 216 7.22 -24.98 -7.81
CA GLN A 216 6.29 -26.06 -7.50
C GLN A 216 6.54 -27.28 -8.39
N ARG A 217 6.65 -27.03 -9.71
CA ARG A 217 6.94 -28.09 -10.68
C ARG A 217 8.31 -28.72 -10.45
N ARG A 218 9.35 -27.93 -10.17
CA ARG A 218 10.70 -28.47 -9.91
C ARG A 218 10.78 -29.28 -8.63
N SER A 219 10.10 -28.84 -7.57
CA SER A 219 10.00 -29.65 -6.36
C SER A 219 9.27 -30.96 -6.62
N GLN A 220 8.10 -30.90 -7.26
CA GLN A 220 7.28 -32.06 -7.59
C GLN A 220 8.01 -33.10 -8.45
N GLU A 221 8.69 -32.64 -9.51
CA GLU A 221 9.42 -33.52 -10.43
C GLU A 221 10.58 -34.25 -9.75
N ASN A 222 11.15 -33.68 -8.69
CA ASN A 222 12.34 -34.19 -8.03
C ASN A 222 12.08 -34.77 -6.64
N GLY A 223 10.89 -34.57 -6.08
CA GLY A 223 10.56 -34.96 -4.71
C GLY A 223 11.46 -34.27 -3.67
N LYS A 224 11.74 -32.97 -3.86
CA LYS A 224 12.64 -32.20 -2.98
C LYS A 224 12.02 -30.88 -2.54
N TYR A 225 12.30 -30.50 -1.30
CA TYR A 225 12.11 -29.13 -0.87
C TYR A 225 13.01 -28.19 -1.68
N ILE A 226 12.46 -27.04 -2.08
CA ILE A 226 13.24 -25.93 -2.61
C ILE A 226 13.00 -24.71 -1.72
N ILE A 227 14.07 -24.14 -1.18
CA ILE A 227 14.05 -22.89 -0.40
C ILE A 227 14.58 -21.78 -1.30
N PHE A 228 13.75 -20.80 -1.60
CA PHE A 228 14.02 -19.69 -2.50
C PHE A 228 14.19 -18.40 -1.68
N THR A 229 15.33 -17.74 -1.87
CA THR A 229 15.67 -16.49 -1.19
C THR A 229 15.95 -15.40 -2.22
N HIS A 230 15.15 -14.35 -2.18
CA HIS A 230 15.12 -13.26 -3.16
C HIS A 230 14.98 -11.91 -2.43
N PRO A 231 15.42 -10.77 -3.00
CA PRO A 231 15.34 -9.46 -2.32
C PRO A 231 13.96 -9.01 -1.89
N ALA A 232 12.91 -9.60 -2.48
CA ALA A 232 11.52 -9.29 -2.20
C ALA A 232 10.67 -10.54 -1.86
N GLU A 233 11.27 -11.74 -1.79
CA GLU A 233 10.51 -12.97 -1.56
C GLU A 233 11.33 -14.01 -0.79
N PHE A 234 10.72 -14.62 0.23
CA PHE A 234 11.13 -15.91 0.77
C PHE A 234 10.03 -16.92 0.46
N LEU A 235 10.38 -18.05 -0.17
CA LEU A 235 9.40 -19.03 -0.63
C LEU A 235 9.94 -20.44 -0.45
N VAL A 236 9.10 -21.33 0.06
CA VAL A 236 9.44 -22.74 0.20
C VAL A 236 8.41 -23.61 -0.51
N THR A 237 8.87 -24.54 -1.35
CA THR A 237 8.00 -25.54 -1.99
C THR A 237 8.28 -26.94 -1.46
N THR A 238 7.22 -27.72 -1.20
CA THR A 238 7.28 -29.10 -0.69
C THR A 238 7.66 -30.09 -1.81
N PRO A 239 8.13 -31.31 -1.49
CA PRO A 239 8.35 -32.39 -2.44
C PRO A 239 7.17 -32.70 -3.37
N GLU A 240 5.94 -32.40 -2.96
CA GLU A 240 4.72 -32.59 -3.74
C GLU A 240 4.44 -31.43 -4.72
N GLY A 241 5.17 -30.31 -4.56
CA GLY A 241 4.98 -29.07 -5.31
C GLY A 241 4.01 -28.09 -4.66
N GLU A 242 3.65 -28.28 -3.39
CA GLU A 242 2.83 -27.31 -2.66
C GLU A 242 3.71 -26.16 -2.16
N ILE A 243 3.13 -24.97 -1.95
CA ILE A 243 3.83 -23.87 -1.31
C ILE A 243 3.70 -24.07 0.20
N ALA A 244 4.82 -24.34 0.87
CA ALA A 244 4.88 -24.61 2.30
C ALA A 244 4.90 -23.33 3.14
N GLN A 245 5.50 -22.26 2.60
CA GLN A 245 5.59 -20.95 3.23
C GLN A 245 5.91 -19.91 2.16
N ARG A 246 5.38 -18.70 2.32
CA ARG A 246 5.73 -17.53 1.50
C ARG A 246 5.75 -16.27 2.34
N VAL A 247 6.75 -15.42 2.10
CA VAL A 247 6.72 -14.01 2.47
C VAL A 247 7.12 -13.15 1.27
N LEU A 248 6.37 -12.06 1.05
CA LEU A 248 6.65 -11.07 0.00
C LEU A 248 6.88 -9.69 0.64
N LEU A 249 8.05 -9.09 0.40
CA LEU A 249 8.42 -7.77 0.92
C LEU A 249 8.39 -6.70 -0.19
N GLY A 250 7.18 -6.38 -0.66
CA GLY A 250 6.96 -5.38 -1.71
C GLY A 250 7.44 -5.84 -3.09
N ASP A 251 7.63 -4.89 -4.00
CA ASP A 251 8.00 -5.16 -5.38
C ASP A 251 9.30 -4.51 -5.88
N GLU A 252 9.76 -3.49 -5.15
CA GLU A 252 11.05 -2.86 -5.33
C GLU A 252 12.19 -3.78 -4.90
N LEU A 253 13.17 -3.97 -5.78
CA LEU A 253 14.36 -4.81 -5.53
C LEU A 253 15.58 -3.98 -5.14
N LYS A 254 15.49 -2.67 -5.34
CA LYS A 254 16.61 -1.74 -5.25
C LYS A 254 16.32 -0.72 -4.18
N LEU A 255 17.39 -0.22 -3.59
CA LEU A 255 17.36 0.84 -2.61
C LEU A 255 18.41 1.89 -3.00
N LYS A 256 18.04 3.16 -2.96
CA LYS A 256 19.00 4.27 -3.08
C LYS A 256 19.67 4.51 -1.73
N LYS A 257 20.89 5.04 -1.75
CA LYS A 257 21.67 5.24 -0.50
C LYS A 257 20.97 6.13 0.53
N HIS A 258 20.17 7.11 0.10
CA HIS A 258 19.44 8.01 1.02
C HIS A 258 18.13 7.39 1.55
N GLU A 259 17.67 6.27 0.95
CA GLU A 259 16.50 5.51 1.39
C GLU A 259 16.88 4.47 2.46
N VAL A 260 18.15 4.38 2.86
CA VAL A 260 18.55 3.48 3.95
C VAL A 260 17.92 3.92 5.26
N GLY A 261 17.19 3.00 5.91
CA GLY A 261 16.45 3.26 7.13
C GLY A 261 15.09 3.96 6.94
N THR A 262 14.64 4.17 5.70
CA THR A 262 13.25 4.60 5.41
C THR A 262 12.35 3.38 5.23
N ALA A 263 11.05 3.58 5.01
CA ALA A 263 10.10 2.49 4.78
C ALA A 263 10.42 1.67 3.51
N GLU A 264 11.10 2.29 2.54
CA GLU A 264 11.61 1.64 1.34
C GLU A 264 12.70 0.62 1.65
N ASP A 265 13.42 0.73 2.77
CA ASP A 265 14.43 -0.23 3.24
C ASP A 265 13.80 -1.47 3.93
N SER A 266 12.77 -2.04 3.31
CA SER A 266 12.16 -3.28 3.82
C SER A 266 13.13 -4.44 3.68
N SER A 267 13.36 -5.14 4.79
CA SER A 267 14.21 -6.32 4.88
C SER A 267 13.77 -7.19 6.05
N GLY A 268 14.15 -8.46 6.03
CA GLY A 268 13.77 -9.40 7.07
C GLY A 268 14.52 -10.72 6.99
N VAL A 269 14.47 -11.45 8.10
CA VAL A 269 14.91 -12.83 8.20
C VAL A 269 13.68 -13.72 8.25
N PHE A 270 13.60 -14.69 7.34
CA PHE A 270 12.49 -15.64 7.30
C PHE A 270 12.99 -17.05 7.48
N TYR A 271 12.30 -17.82 8.31
CA TYR A 271 12.73 -19.14 8.75
C TYR A 271 11.81 -20.22 8.21
N PHE A 272 12.39 -21.36 7.84
CA PHE A 272 11.65 -22.58 7.59
C PHE A 272 12.29 -23.76 8.31
N ASP A 273 11.47 -24.49 9.05
CA ASP A 273 11.88 -25.59 9.91
C ASP A 273 11.57 -26.94 9.28
N LEU A 274 12.61 -27.76 9.16
CA LEU A 274 12.57 -29.09 8.58
C LEU A 274 12.89 -30.16 9.63
N GLN A 275 12.11 -31.24 9.62
CA GLN A 275 12.35 -32.44 10.42
C GLN A 275 12.57 -33.64 9.50
N ARG A 276 13.55 -34.48 9.84
CA ARG A 276 13.88 -35.67 9.06
C ARG A 276 13.23 -36.90 9.67
N SER A 277 12.38 -37.58 8.88
CA SER A 277 11.81 -38.88 9.20
C SER A 277 11.81 -39.77 7.95
N ASP A 278 11.99 -41.07 8.14
CA ASP A 278 12.12 -42.06 7.05
C ASP A 278 13.18 -41.71 5.99
N GLY A 279 14.23 -40.98 6.40
CA GLY A 279 15.31 -40.53 5.52
C GLY A 279 14.98 -39.32 4.65
N ASN A 280 13.80 -38.72 4.78
CA ASN A 280 13.36 -37.54 4.02
C ASN A 280 13.06 -36.36 4.94
N TRP A 281 13.17 -35.15 4.41
CA TRP A 281 12.74 -33.92 5.07
C TRP A 281 11.21 -33.77 5.02
N HIS A 282 10.63 -33.23 6.08
CA HIS A 282 9.21 -32.87 6.20
C HIS A 282 9.10 -31.51 6.92
N ALA A 283 8.10 -30.70 6.58
CA ALA A 283 7.76 -29.50 7.35
C ALA A 283 7.34 -29.89 8.78
N SER A 284 7.65 -29.05 9.77
CA SER A 284 7.18 -29.27 11.14
C SER A 284 5.64 -29.28 11.20
N THR A 285 5.06 -30.00 12.17
CA THR A 285 3.60 -30.04 12.36
C THR A 285 3.01 -28.63 12.54
N VAL A 286 3.74 -27.75 13.22
CA VAL A 286 3.36 -26.34 13.42
C VAL A 286 3.37 -25.58 12.09
N SER A 287 4.45 -25.70 11.31
CA SER A 287 4.56 -25.06 9.99
C SER A 287 3.41 -25.47 9.08
N LYS A 288 3.11 -26.77 9.00
CA LYS A 288 2.00 -27.29 8.21
C LYS A 288 0.63 -26.77 8.65
N ALA A 289 0.40 -26.62 9.96
CA ALA A 289 -0.88 -26.13 10.47
C ALA A 289 -1.12 -24.65 10.16
N LEU A 290 -0.05 -23.83 10.22
CA LEU A 290 -0.13 -22.38 9.97
C LEU A 290 -0.23 -22.02 8.50
N SER A 291 0.42 -22.77 7.60
CA SER A 291 0.48 -22.45 6.17
C SER A 291 -0.69 -22.99 5.36
N GLN A 292 -1.48 -23.92 5.91
CA GLN A 292 -2.67 -24.43 5.22
C GLN A 292 -3.82 -23.42 5.28
N PRO A 293 -4.35 -22.95 4.13
CA PRO A 293 -5.41 -21.95 4.13
C PRO A 293 -6.70 -22.41 4.84
N LEU A 294 -7.30 -21.49 5.58
CA LEU A 294 -8.61 -21.59 6.23
C LEU A 294 -9.68 -20.77 5.50
N LEU A 295 -9.29 -19.70 4.80
CA LEU A 295 -10.19 -18.91 3.96
C LEU A 295 -10.06 -19.32 2.49
N SER A 296 -11.17 -19.20 1.75
CA SER A 296 -11.11 -19.35 0.28
C SER A 296 -10.52 -18.10 -0.37
N ASN A 297 -9.83 -18.26 -1.50
CA ASN A 297 -9.29 -17.13 -2.25
C ASN A 297 -10.37 -16.08 -2.58
N GLY A 298 -10.09 -14.81 -2.30
CA GLY A 298 -11.01 -13.69 -2.53
C GLY A 298 -12.15 -13.56 -1.50
N GLN A 299 -12.22 -14.41 -0.47
CA GLN A 299 -13.27 -14.32 0.53
C GLN A 299 -13.25 -12.98 1.28
N SER A 300 -12.07 -12.59 1.79
CA SER A 300 -11.87 -11.33 2.52
C SER A 300 -12.23 -10.10 1.67
N LYS A 301 -11.94 -10.14 0.37
CA LYS A 301 -12.34 -9.11 -0.60
C LYS A 301 -13.86 -8.94 -0.65
N GLU A 302 -14.59 -10.04 -0.77
CA GLU A 302 -16.05 -10.03 -0.83
C GLU A 302 -16.69 -9.61 0.50
N GLU A 303 -16.09 -9.98 1.63
CA GLU A 303 -16.50 -9.53 2.97
C GLU A 303 -16.39 -8.01 3.10
N VAL A 304 -15.27 -7.40 2.67
CA VAL A 304 -15.12 -5.93 2.64
C VAL A 304 -16.16 -5.29 1.72
N ARG A 305 -16.36 -5.84 0.51
CA ARG A 305 -17.36 -5.32 -0.44
C ARG A 305 -18.76 -5.31 0.16
N SER A 306 -19.16 -6.42 0.76
CA SER A 306 -20.45 -6.57 1.41
C SER A 306 -20.61 -5.61 2.60
N TYR A 307 -19.57 -5.49 3.42
CA TYR A 307 -19.55 -4.61 4.59
C TYR A 307 -19.71 -3.13 4.22
N VAL A 308 -18.97 -2.68 3.21
CA VAL A 308 -19.04 -1.31 2.67
C VAL A 308 -20.39 -1.07 2.00
N ALA A 309 -20.83 -1.96 1.12
CA ALA A 309 -22.09 -1.80 0.38
C ALA A 309 -23.31 -1.67 1.31
N ALA A 310 -23.33 -2.42 2.42
CA ALA A 310 -24.41 -2.35 3.42
C ALA A 310 -24.51 -1.00 4.14
N ARG A 311 -23.46 -0.18 4.11
CA ARG A 311 -23.36 1.11 4.80
C ARG A 311 -23.47 2.32 3.89
N ILE A 312 -23.59 2.13 2.58
CA ILE A 312 -23.83 3.21 1.63
C ILE A 312 -25.23 3.80 1.87
N PRO A 313 -25.37 5.13 2.04
CA PRO A 313 -26.65 5.74 2.35
C PRO A 313 -27.61 5.61 1.17
N SER A 314 -28.88 5.33 1.47
CA SER A 314 -29.93 5.27 0.45
C SER A 314 -30.55 6.65 0.19
N LEU A 315 -30.56 7.08 -1.06
CA LEU A 315 -31.22 8.32 -1.47
C LEU A 315 -32.73 8.11 -1.57
N LYS A 316 -33.51 8.85 -0.78
CA LYS A 316 -34.98 8.82 -0.81
C LYS A 316 -35.51 9.99 -1.64
N ILE A 317 -36.44 9.70 -2.56
CA ILE A 317 -37.13 10.74 -3.35
C ILE A 317 -38.21 11.40 -2.47
N PRO A 318 -38.15 12.73 -2.22
CA PRO A 318 -39.17 13.45 -1.45
C PRO A 318 -40.50 13.60 -2.19
N ASN A 319 -41.56 14.04 -1.49
CA ASN A 319 -42.88 14.19 -2.09
C ASN A 319 -43.05 15.46 -2.93
N SER A 320 -42.14 16.43 -2.80
CA SER A 320 -42.19 17.69 -3.55
C SER A 320 -40.82 18.33 -3.75
N GLN A 321 -40.71 19.18 -4.78
CA GLN A 321 -39.53 20.02 -5.00
C GLN A 321 -39.14 20.86 -3.77
N LYS A 322 -40.12 21.41 -3.05
CA LYS A 322 -39.86 22.25 -1.87
C LYS A 322 -39.19 21.44 -0.75
N GLU A 323 -39.65 20.21 -0.53
CA GLU A 323 -39.02 19.30 0.42
C GLU A 323 -37.61 18.92 -0.02
N TRP A 324 -37.44 18.63 -1.32
CA TRP A 324 -36.12 18.33 -1.87
C TRP A 324 -35.12 19.47 -1.71
N LEU A 325 -35.48 20.70 -2.08
CA LEU A 325 -34.59 21.84 -1.96
C LEU A 325 -34.15 22.10 -0.50
N LYS A 326 -35.06 21.87 0.46
CA LYS A 326 -34.72 21.96 1.88
C LYS A 326 -33.74 20.85 2.29
N GLU A 327 -33.96 19.63 1.83
CA GLU A 327 -33.10 18.49 2.14
C GLU A 327 -31.72 18.62 1.48
N ALA A 328 -31.66 19.03 0.21
CA ALA A 328 -30.40 19.29 -0.49
C ALA A 328 -29.58 20.41 0.19
N ALA A 329 -30.23 21.42 0.76
CA ALA A 329 -29.54 22.44 1.55
C ALA A 329 -28.95 21.85 2.84
N ARG A 330 -29.74 21.03 3.56
CA ARG A 330 -29.30 20.33 4.78
C ARG A 330 -28.13 19.38 4.51
N LEU A 331 -28.23 18.55 3.48
CA LEU A 331 -27.19 17.60 3.08
C LEU A 331 -25.89 18.34 2.71
N ARG A 332 -26.00 19.44 1.95
CA ARG A 332 -24.83 20.26 1.58
C ARG A 332 -24.13 20.85 2.80
N GLU A 333 -24.89 21.46 3.71
CA GLU A 333 -24.34 22.03 4.96
C GLU A 333 -23.65 20.93 5.78
N GLU A 334 -24.34 19.81 5.99
CA GLU A 334 -23.80 18.69 6.77
C GLU A 334 -22.57 18.06 6.11
N PHE A 335 -22.54 17.93 4.79
CA PHE A 335 -21.40 17.40 4.04
C PHE A 335 -20.19 18.34 4.12
N LEU A 336 -20.41 19.65 3.97
CA LEU A 336 -19.34 20.63 4.12
C LEU A 336 -18.78 20.63 5.55
N ASP A 337 -19.62 20.55 6.57
CA ASP A 337 -19.18 20.60 7.97
C ASP A 337 -18.53 19.29 8.45
N LYS A 338 -19.05 18.14 8.01
CA LYS A 338 -18.63 16.83 8.51
C LYS A 338 -17.72 16.04 7.59
N VAL A 339 -17.56 16.42 6.33
CA VAL A 339 -16.64 15.72 5.40
C VAL A 339 -15.52 16.65 4.97
N VAL A 340 -15.84 17.89 4.60
CA VAL A 340 -14.86 18.81 3.99
C VAL A 340 -14.12 19.66 5.01
N PHE A 341 -14.81 20.35 5.91
CA PHE A 341 -14.21 21.35 6.80
C PHE A 341 -14.10 20.83 8.23
N GLN A 342 -13.31 19.77 8.40
CA GLN A 342 -12.94 19.24 9.73
C GLN A 342 -11.50 19.61 10.11
N GLY A 343 -11.25 19.82 11.41
CA GLY A 343 -9.93 20.15 11.93
C GLY A 343 -9.48 21.56 11.52
N GLU A 344 -8.22 21.70 11.10
CA GLU A 344 -7.68 23.00 10.67
C GLU A 344 -8.39 23.55 9.42
N ALA A 345 -9.06 22.68 8.66
CA ALA A 345 -9.81 23.07 7.48
C ALA A 345 -10.97 24.04 7.77
N VAL A 346 -11.48 24.06 9.02
CA VAL A 346 -12.47 25.07 9.46
C VAL A 346 -11.90 26.48 9.34
N ASP A 347 -10.66 26.67 9.79
CA ASP A 347 -10.00 27.98 9.74
C ASP A 347 -9.53 28.30 8.31
N TRP A 348 -9.11 27.30 7.53
CA TRP A 348 -8.75 27.48 6.11
C TRP A 348 -9.93 27.95 5.25
N ARG A 349 -11.15 27.49 5.56
CA ARG A 349 -12.39 27.95 4.92
C ARG A 349 -12.60 29.46 5.09
N ASP A 350 -12.19 30.02 6.23
CA ASP A 350 -12.44 31.43 6.55
C ASP A 350 -11.20 32.32 6.27
N ALA A 351 -10.08 31.73 5.84
CA ALA A 351 -8.86 32.44 5.48
C ALA A 351 -9.04 33.37 4.26
N GLU A 352 -8.32 34.49 4.24
CA GLU A 352 -8.34 35.42 3.11
C GLU A 352 -7.58 34.84 1.91
N THR A 353 -8.22 34.78 0.75
CA THR A 353 -7.62 34.33 -0.50
C THR A 353 -6.74 35.42 -1.11
N LYS A 354 -5.43 35.18 -1.17
CA LYS A 354 -4.51 36.03 -1.93
C LYS A 354 -4.50 35.64 -3.40
N VAL A 355 -4.39 36.63 -4.29
CA VAL A 355 -4.36 36.43 -5.74
C VAL A 355 -3.27 37.29 -6.33
N GLU A 356 -2.49 36.70 -7.24
CA GLU A 356 -1.46 37.41 -7.99
C GLU A 356 -1.65 37.19 -9.49
N TRP A 357 -1.63 38.29 -10.24
CA TRP A 357 -1.78 38.31 -11.70
C TRP A 357 -0.43 38.60 -12.35
N PHE A 358 -0.16 37.92 -13.46
CA PHE A 358 1.12 38.01 -14.18
C PHE A 358 0.93 38.45 -15.63
N ASP A 359 1.89 38.09 -16.48
CA ASP A 359 1.93 38.37 -17.90
C ASP A 359 0.68 37.86 -18.63
N THR A 360 0.38 38.56 -19.73
CA THR A 360 -0.75 38.28 -20.61
C THR A 360 -0.23 37.91 -21.99
N ILE A 361 -0.66 36.75 -22.48
CA ILE A 361 -0.40 36.27 -23.85
C ILE A 361 -1.48 36.87 -24.75
N ASN A 362 -1.09 37.73 -25.68
CA ASN A 362 -2.01 38.55 -26.50
C ASN A 362 -2.14 38.08 -27.96
N GLU A 363 -1.39 37.05 -28.32
CA GLU A 363 -1.25 36.52 -29.68
C GLU A 363 -2.47 35.69 -30.14
N GLY A 364 -3.40 35.35 -29.24
CA GLY A 364 -4.60 34.59 -29.55
C GLY A 364 -5.53 35.29 -30.55
N ASN A 365 -6.14 34.54 -31.46
CA ASN A 365 -7.12 35.12 -32.39
C ASN A 365 -8.50 35.23 -31.70
N GLY A 366 -8.93 36.46 -31.41
CA GLY A 366 -10.20 36.76 -30.73
C GLY A 366 -10.20 36.64 -29.19
N TYR A 367 -9.14 36.11 -28.59
CA TYR A 367 -8.99 35.96 -27.13
C TYR A 367 -7.57 36.34 -26.66
N ARG A 368 -7.39 36.45 -25.34
CA ARG A 368 -6.08 36.56 -24.67
C ARG A 368 -6.03 35.63 -23.46
N ILE A 369 -4.83 35.27 -23.00
CA ILE A 369 -4.61 34.42 -21.82
C ILE A 369 -3.93 35.27 -20.74
N LYS A 370 -4.54 35.38 -19.57
CA LYS A 370 -3.93 35.98 -18.39
C LYS A 370 -3.49 34.89 -17.43
N LYS A 371 -2.23 34.95 -17.00
CA LYS A 371 -1.69 34.04 -15.99
C LYS A 371 -1.98 34.58 -14.60
N PHE A 372 -2.34 33.69 -13.68
CA PHE A 372 -2.52 34.05 -12.28
C PHE A 372 -2.22 32.87 -11.37
N ARG A 373 -1.99 33.16 -10.10
CA ARG A 373 -2.00 32.17 -9.02
C ARG A 373 -2.84 32.69 -7.87
N TYR A 374 -3.36 31.79 -7.06
CA TYR A 374 -4.12 32.14 -5.87
C TYR A 374 -3.85 31.15 -4.76
N GLU A 375 -3.99 31.61 -3.54
CA GLU A 375 -3.77 30.81 -2.33
C GLU A 375 -5.06 30.03 -2.03
N ALA A 376 -5.03 28.70 -2.16
CA ALA A 376 -6.18 27.85 -1.80
C ALA A 376 -6.36 27.82 -0.28
N LEU A 377 -5.24 27.74 0.44
CA LEU A 377 -5.11 27.87 1.89
C LEU A 377 -3.70 28.41 2.20
N PRO A 378 -3.45 28.97 3.41
CA PRO A 378 -2.19 29.65 3.72
C PRO A 378 -0.95 28.83 3.34
N GLY A 379 -0.11 29.36 2.46
CA GLY A 379 1.13 28.71 1.98
C GLY A 379 0.98 27.78 0.77
N PHE A 380 -0.24 27.35 0.41
CA PHE A 380 -0.51 26.49 -0.74
C PHE A 380 -1.17 27.27 -1.88
N TRP A 381 -0.39 27.52 -2.93
CA TRP A 381 -0.80 28.27 -4.12
C TRP A 381 -1.16 27.36 -5.28
N ILE A 382 -2.21 27.73 -5.99
CA ILE A 382 -2.72 27.06 -7.18
C ILE A 382 -2.49 27.98 -8.39
N PRO A 383 -1.73 27.54 -9.42
CA PRO A 383 -1.61 28.29 -10.66
C PRO A 383 -2.87 28.11 -11.52
N GLY A 384 -3.22 29.15 -12.28
CA GLY A 384 -4.38 29.15 -13.16
C GLY A 384 -4.20 30.04 -14.38
N LEU A 385 -5.07 29.85 -15.35
CA LEU A 385 -5.12 30.61 -16.60
C LEU A 385 -6.54 31.14 -16.82
N LEU A 386 -6.66 32.44 -17.11
CA LEU A 386 -7.90 33.04 -17.59
C LEU A 386 -7.80 33.21 -19.11
N TYR A 387 -8.63 32.48 -19.84
CA TYR A 387 -8.89 32.72 -21.26
C TYR A 387 -10.10 33.65 -21.35
N GLU A 388 -9.87 34.86 -21.88
CA GLU A 388 -10.93 35.86 -22.01
C GLU A 388 -10.98 36.46 -23.42
N PRO A 389 -12.15 36.90 -23.88
CA PRO A 389 -12.28 37.57 -25.17
C PRO A 389 -11.43 38.85 -25.23
N LYS A 390 -10.92 39.19 -26.43
CA LYS A 390 -10.19 40.46 -26.62
C LYS A 390 -11.06 41.69 -26.34
N THR A 391 -12.34 41.60 -26.66
CA THR A 391 -13.33 42.64 -26.42
C THR A 391 -14.27 42.21 -25.29
N LEU A 392 -14.17 42.87 -24.13
CA LEU A 392 -15.04 42.62 -22.99
C LEU A 392 -16.30 43.50 -23.10
N THR A 393 -17.48 42.90 -22.97
CA THR A 393 -18.75 43.62 -23.11
C THR A 393 -19.77 43.15 -22.09
N GLY A 394 -20.32 44.07 -21.31
CA GLY A 394 -21.40 43.78 -20.36
C GLY A 394 -21.04 42.70 -19.33
N ASN A 395 -22.06 41.99 -18.83
CA ASN A 395 -21.87 40.84 -17.96
C ASN A 395 -21.71 39.59 -18.83
N MET A 396 -20.65 38.82 -18.59
CA MET A 396 -20.20 37.69 -19.38
C MET A 396 -20.30 36.40 -18.53
N PRO A 397 -20.78 35.28 -19.10
CA PRO A 397 -20.76 34.00 -18.39
C PRO A 397 -19.35 33.62 -17.95
N VAL A 398 -19.27 32.87 -16.85
CA VAL A 398 -18.03 32.34 -16.30
C VAL A 398 -18.05 30.82 -16.38
N MET A 399 -16.95 30.23 -16.86
CA MET A 399 -16.77 28.80 -16.88
C MET A 399 -15.50 28.40 -16.12
N ILE A 400 -15.67 27.61 -15.07
CA ILE A 400 -14.57 26.93 -14.37
C ILE A 400 -14.25 25.63 -15.13
N ASN A 401 -12.98 25.45 -15.47
CA ASN A 401 -12.50 24.39 -16.34
C ASN A 401 -11.46 23.55 -15.57
N PRO A 402 -11.87 22.76 -14.56
CA PRO A 402 -10.93 21.99 -13.76
C PRO A 402 -10.23 20.90 -14.56
N ASN A 403 -9.06 20.49 -14.06
CA ASN A 403 -8.15 19.55 -14.69
C ASN A 403 -8.33 18.13 -14.15
N GLY A 404 -8.42 17.13 -15.03
CA GLY A 404 -8.26 15.72 -14.64
C GLY A 404 -6.79 15.27 -14.57
N HIS A 405 -6.61 13.97 -14.33
CA HIS A 405 -5.33 13.27 -14.10
C HIS A 405 -4.40 13.19 -15.32
N HIS A 406 -4.04 14.33 -15.90
CA HIS A 406 -3.03 14.41 -16.95
C HIS A 406 -1.81 15.16 -16.46
N ARG A 407 -0.63 14.59 -16.68
CA ARG A 407 0.67 15.18 -16.28
C ARG A 407 0.86 16.61 -16.78
N GLY A 408 0.42 16.93 -18.01
CA GLY A 408 0.50 18.29 -18.56
C GLY A 408 -0.49 19.30 -17.97
N GLY A 409 -1.34 18.90 -17.02
CA GLY A 409 -2.20 19.80 -16.25
C GLY A 409 -3.05 20.72 -17.12
N LYS A 410 -3.01 22.02 -16.84
CA LYS A 410 -3.74 23.08 -17.55
C LYS A 410 -3.26 23.33 -18.98
N ALA A 411 -2.08 22.83 -19.35
CA ALA A 411 -1.50 23.00 -20.68
C ALA A 411 -1.94 21.91 -21.67
N MET A 412 -2.75 20.93 -21.26
CA MET A 412 -3.22 19.88 -22.17
C MET A 412 -3.98 20.46 -23.39
N PRO A 413 -3.68 20.01 -24.63
CA PRO A 413 -4.24 20.60 -25.85
C PRO A 413 -5.78 20.67 -25.89
N TYR A 414 -6.48 19.60 -25.50
CA TYR A 414 -7.95 19.57 -25.51
C TYR A 414 -8.55 20.59 -24.52
N LYS A 415 -7.89 20.84 -23.39
CA LYS A 415 -8.31 21.83 -22.39
C LYS A 415 -8.13 23.24 -22.90
N GLN A 416 -7.01 23.51 -23.57
CA GLN A 416 -6.77 24.78 -24.27
C GLN A 416 -7.84 25.00 -25.35
N ARG A 417 -8.12 24.00 -26.19
CA ARG A 417 -9.16 24.09 -27.24
C ARG A 417 -10.53 24.44 -26.66
N ARG A 418 -10.93 23.80 -25.55
CA ARG A 418 -12.16 24.13 -24.83
C ARG A 418 -12.16 25.58 -24.34
N CYS A 419 -11.12 26.02 -23.64
CA CYS A 419 -11.06 27.38 -23.08
C CYS A 419 -11.00 28.46 -24.16
N ILE A 420 -10.29 28.22 -25.26
CA ILE A 420 -10.24 29.11 -26.43
C ILE A 420 -11.62 29.23 -27.08
N ASN A 421 -12.32 28.11 -27.28
CA ASN A 421 -13.67 28.10 -27.84
C ASN A 421 -14.66 28.88 -26.97
N LEU A 422 -14.59 28.72 -25.65
CA LEU A 422 -15.42 29.46 -24.70
C LEU A 422 -15.10 30.97 -24.73
N ALA A 423 -13.82 31.34 -24.70
CA ALA A 423 -13.40 32.74 -24.77
C ALA A 423 -13.85 33.43 -26.06
N ARG A 424 -13.73 32.76 -27.21
CA ARG A 424 -14.23 33.28 -28.50
C ARG A 424 -15.76 33.41 -28.56
N ARG A 425 -16.49 32.73 -27.68
CA ARG A 425 -17.95 32.80 -27.51
C ARG A 425 -18.40 33.81 -26.45
N GLY A 426 -17.50 34.66 -25.96
CA GLY A 426 -17.87 35.65 -24.96
C GLY A 426 -18.01 35.09 -23.55
N ILE A 427 -17.32 33.99 -23.23
CA ILE A 427 -17.32 33.36 -21.90
C ILE A 427 -15.95 33.51 -21.26
N LEU A 428 -15.90 33.93 -19.99
CA LEU A 428 -14.65 33.98 -19.21
C LEU A 428 -14.30 32.55 -18.77
N ALA A 429 -13.26 31.95 -19.35
CA ALA A 429 -12.87 30.58 -19.08
C ALA A 429 -11.65 30.52 -18.15
N TYR A 430 -11.88 30.10 -16.91
CA TYR A 430 -10.85 29.90 -15.89
C TYR A 430 -10.42 28.43 -15.87
N ASN A 431 -9.18 28.17 -16.24
CA ASN A 431 -8.55 26.86 -16.25
C ASN A 431 -7.59 26.76 -15.04
N LEU A 432 -8.00 25.97 -14.05
CA LEU A 432 -7.33 25.87 -12.74
C LEU A 432 -6.49 24.59 -12.69
N GLU A 433 -5.28 24.68 -12.16
CA GLU A 433 -4.45 23.49 -11.95
C GLU A 433 -5.06 22.55 -10.90
N PHE A 434 -4.81 21.24 -11.06
CA PHE A 434 -5.21 20.22 -10.10
C PHE A 434 -3.97 19.79 -9.31
N ILE A 435 -4.16 19.45 -8.03
CA ILE A 435 -3.06 18.98 -7.17
C ILE A 435 -2.44 17.72 -7.80
N ASP A 436 -1.12 17.53 -7.68
CA ASP A 436 -0.32 16.49 -8.36
C ASP A 436 -0.28 16.56 -9.91
N MET A 437 -0.83 17.61 -10.53
CA MET A 437 -0.83 17.76 -11.99
C MET A 437 -0.10 19.03 -12.43
N GLY A 438 0.48 18.99 -13.64
CA GLY A 438 1.15 20.14 -14.23
C GLY A 438 2.23 20.70 -13.32
N GLN A 439 2.12 21.98 -12.97
CA GLN A 439 3.10 22.66 -12.12
C GLN A 439 3.03 22.29 -10.63
N LEU A 440 2.04 21.51 -10.21
CA LEU A 440 1.89 21.00 -8.85
C LEU A 440 2.26 19.51 -8.73
N HIS A 441 2.76 18.90 -9.81
CA HIS A 441 3.19 17.50 -9.81
C HIS A 441 4.38 17.30 -8.88
N ASP A 442 4.15 16.54 -7.82
CA ASP A 442 5.11 16.22 -6.77
C ASP A 442 4.66 14.94 -6.04
N ASP A 443 5.60 14.12 -5.58
CA ASP A 443 5.29 12.91 -4.82
C ASP A 443 4.58 13.22 -3.49
N ASP A 444 4.84 14.41 -2.93
CA ASP A 444 4.22 14.93 -1.72
C ASP A 444 2.80 15.48 -1.95
N ASN A 445 2.40 15.62 -3.22
CA ASN A 445 1.06 16.05 -3.62
C ASN A 445 0.18 14.93 -4.17
N LYS A 446 0.72 13.71 -4.33
CA LYS A 446 -0.05 12.53 -4.75
C LYS A 446 -1.38 12.47 -4.00
N HIS A 447 -2.49 12.22 -4.68
CA HIS A 447 -3.80 12.38 -4.04
C HIS A 447 -3.99 11.51 -2.80
N ASN A 448 -3.44 10.30 -2.81
CA ASN A 448 -3.45 9.39 -1.67
C ASN A 448 -2.63 9.90 -0.47
N ARG A 449 -1.87 11.00 -0.60
CA ARG A 449 -1.19 11.68 0.53
C ARG A 449 -2.16 12.42 1.43
N LEU A 450 -3.37 12.72 0.96
CA LEU A 450 -4.35 13.47 1.73
C LEU A 450 -4.66 12.82 3.10
N VAL A 451 -4.51 11.50 3.22
CA VAL A 451 -4.81 10.78 4.46
C VAL A 451 -3.82 11.06 5.60
N GLN A 452 -2.66 11.65 5.30
CA GLN A 452 -1.77 12.17 6.34
C GLN A 452 -2.43 13.32 7.12
N LEU A 453 -3.27 14.13 6.45
CA LEU A 453 -4.09 15.14 7.10
C LEU A 453 -5.20 14.48 7.94
N ASP A 454 -5.83 13.42 7.41
CA ASP A 454 -6.86 12.66 8.12
C ASP A 454 -6.33 12.14 9.45
N LEU A 455 -5.12 11.56 9.49
CA LEU A 455 -4.45 11.14 10.73
C LEU A 455 -4.34 12.29 11.75
N CYS A 456 -4.03 13.50 11.28
CA CYS A 456 -3.96 14.72 12.10
C CYS A 456 -5.35 15.25 12.52
N GLY A 457 -6.44 14.62 12.09
CA GLY A 457 -7.83 15.02 12.35
C GLY A 457 -8.24 16.27 11.59
N THR A 458 -7.62 16.50 10.43
CA THR A 458 -7.97 17.56 9.47
C THR A 458 -8.36 16.90 8.17
N SER A 459 -9.48 17.29 7.58
CA SER A 459 -9.98 16.63 6.37
C SER A 459 -8.99 16.77 5.20
N GLY A 460 -8.50 15.63 4.70
CA GLY A 460 -7.59 15.59 3.57
C GLY A 460 -8.21 16.01 2.25
N VAL A 461 -9.53 15.92 2.08
CA VAL A 461 -10.21 16.41 0.87
C VAL A 461 -10.37 17.93 0.87
N ALA A 462 -10.18 18.61 2.00
CA ALA A 462 -10.37 20.05 2.13
C ALA A 462 -9.50 20.89 1.19
N PRO A 463 -8.17 20.64 1.04
CA PRO A 463 -7.33 21.38 0.11
C PRO A 463 -7.86 21.34 -1.33
N PHE A 464 -8.40 20.21 -1.78
CA PHE A 464 -8.99 20.06 -3.11
C PHE A 464 -10.27 20.89 -3.28
N VAL A 465 -11.18 20.85 -2.29
CA VAL A 465 -12.42 21.65 -2.32
C VAL A 465 -12.12 23.16 -2.21
N LEU A 466 -11.13 23.54 -1.40
CA LEU A 466 -10.67 24.93 -1.28
C LEU A 466 -10.02 25.41 -2.57
N ALA A 467 -9.17 24.61 -3.22
CA ALA A 467 -8.59 24.96 -4.51
C ALA A 467 -9.66 25.29 -5.55
N LEU A 468 -10.77 24.55 -5.58
CA LEU A 468 -11.92 24.83 -6.46
C LEU A 468 -12.71 26.08 -6.06
N THR A 469 -13.15 26.14 -4.80
CA THR A 469 -14.05 27.21 -4.31
C THR A 469 -13.35 28.56 -4.30
N ARG A 470 -12.04 28.62 -3.97
CA ARG A 470 -11.24 29.84 -4.10
C ARG A 470 -11.04 30.24 -5.55
N GLY A 471 -10.81 29.28 -6.45
CA GLY A 471 -10.74 29.56 -7.88
C GLY A 471 -12.04 30.19 -8.41
N LEU A 472 -13.19 29.71 -7.92
CA LEU A 472 -14.49 30.31 -8.18
C LEU A 472 -14.63 31.72 -7.58
N ASP A 473 -14.16 31.94 -6.35
CA ASP A 473 -14.13 33.28 -5.72
C ASP A 473 -13.35 34.26 -6.60
N VAL A 474 -12.14 33.89 -7.03
CA VAL A 474 -11.32 34.69 -7.94
C VAL A 474 -12.07 34.98 -9.24
N ALA A 475 -12.70 33.96 -9.83
CA ALA A 475 -13.41 34.12 -11.09
C ALA A 475 -14.56 35.14 -11.00
N LEU A 476 -15.28 35.17 -9.88
CA LEU A 476 -16.40 36.09 -9.64
C LEU A 476 -15.97 37.50 -9.23
N THR A 477 -14.68 37.73 -8.94
CA THR A 477 -14.16 39.10 -8.75
C THR A 477 -13.94 39.85 -10.06
N HIS A 478 -13.96 39.16 -11.20
CA HIS A 478 -13.77 39.79 -12.51
C HIS A 478 -14.88 40.81 -12.77
N GLU A 479 -14.53 42.03 -13.19
CA GLU A 479 -15.49 43.13 -13.33
C GLU A 479 -16.65 42.84 -14.31
N HIS A 480 -16.40 41.96 -15.27
CA HIS A 480 -17.36 41.50 -16.27
C HIS A 480 -18.01 40.15 -15.94
N ALA A 481 -17.72 39.52 -14.80
CA ALA A 481 -18.34 38.22 -14.47
C ALA A 481 -19.85 38.37 -14.25
N ASP A 482 -20.63 37.45 -14.83
CA ASP A 482 -22.05 37.30 -14.56
C ASP A 482 -22.30 36.24 -13.48
N PRO A 483 -22.61 36.62 -12.23
CA PRO A 483 -22.83 35.65 -11.15
C PRO A 483 -24.10 34.80 -11.35
N LYS A 484 -24.93 35.08 -12.36
CA LYS A 484 -26.11 34.27 -12.70
C LYS A 484 -25.84 33.25 -13.81
N ARG A 485 -24.67 33.31 -14.45
CA ARG A 485 -24.26 32.39 -15.54
C ARG A 485 -22.86 31.89 -15.24
N VAL A 486 -22.78 31.00 -14.27
CA VAL A 486 -21.54 30.38 -13.80
C VAL A 486 -21.64 28.89 -13.99
N GLY A 487 -20.64 28.27 -14.59
CA GLY A 487 -20.67 26.83 -14.86
C GLY A 487 -19.33 26.16 -14.67
N VAL A 488 -19.35 24.83 -14.68
CA VAL A 488 -18.17 24.01 -14.47
C VAL A 488 -18.17 22.79 -15.40
N ALA A 489 -17.03 22.49 -16.03
CA ALA A 489 -16.88 21.28 -16.85
C ALA A 489 -15.43 20.80 -16.88
N GLY A 490 -15.25 19.49 -16.73
CA GLY A 490 -13.94 18.84 -16.69
C GLY A 490 -14.04 17.34 -16.96
N LEU A 491 -12.93 16.76 -17.39
CA LEU A 491 -12.76 15.33 -17.68
C LEU A 491 -12.11 14.61 -16.50
N SER A 492 -12.48 13.36 -16.20
CA SER A 492 -11.80 12.51 -15.22
C SER A 492 -11.84 13.10 -13.82
N GLY A 493 -10.71 13.29 -13.14
CA GLY A 493 -10.63 14.11 -11.92
C GLY A 493 -11.24 15.51 -12.08
N GLY A 494 -11.28 16.09 -13.28
CA GLY A 494 -12.01 17.33 -13.58
C GLY A 494 -13.53 17.14 -13.58
N GLY A 495 -14.03 15.96 -13.94
CA GLY A 495 -15.44 15.59 -13.84
C GLY A 495 -15.84 15.37 -12.38
N TRP A 496 -14.98 14.73 -11.58
CA TRP A 496 -15.12 14.66 -10.11
C TRP A 496 -15.21 16.07 -9.50
N GLN A 497 -14.26 16.95 -9.80
CA GLN A 497 -14.30 18.35 -9.36
C GLN A 497 -15.58 19.08 -9.79
N SER A 498 -16.07 18.80 -11.01
CA SER A 498 -17.28 19.43 -11.55
C SER A 498 -18.52 19.04 -10.76
N ILE A 499 -18.70 17.76 -10.42
CA ILE A 499 -19.87 17.33 -9.64
C ILE A 499 -19.78 17.82 -8.19
N TRP A 500 -18.59 17.78 -7.58
CA TRP A 500 -18.39 18.29 -6.22
C TRP A 500 -18.69 19.79 -6.13
N LEU A 501 -18.10 20.60 -7.02
CA LEU A 501 -18.35 22.05 -7.01
C LEU A 501 -19.82 22.38 -7.32
N ALA A 502 -20.43 21.70 -8.28
CA ALA A 502 -21.84 21.92 -8.61
C ALA A 502 -22.76 21.54 -7.45
N ALA A 503 -22.52 20.40 -6.79
CA ALA A 503 -23.34 19.92 -5.69
C ALA A 503 -23.18 20.80 -4.45
N LEU A 504 -21.95 21.19 -4.11
CA LEU A 504 -21.60 21.85 -2.84
C LEU A 504 -21.62 23.38 -2.90
N ASP A 505 -21.52 24.00 -4.08
CA ASP A 505 -21.58 25.45 -4.24
C ASP A 505 -22.75 25.85 -5.17
N THR A 506 -23.77 26.50 -4.59
CA THR A 506 -24.98 26.90 -5.33
C THR A 506 -24.75 28.09 -6.27
N ARG A 507 -23.57 28.72 -6.26
CA ARG A 507 -23.20 29.74 -7.26
C ARG A 507 -22.98 29.13 -8.64
N ILE A 508 -22.65 27.84 -8.72
CA ILE A 508 -22.68 27.11 -9.99
C ILE A 508 -24.13 27.00 -10.45
N THR A 509 -24.40 27.43 -11.68
CA THR A 509 -25.74 27.46 -12.29
C THR A 509 -25.92 26.41 -13.39
N LEU A 510 -24.84 25.79 -13.87
CA LEU A 510 -24.84 24.76 -14.90
C LEU A 510 -23.57 23.90 -14.75
N ALA A 511 -23.67 22.58 -14.94
CA ALA A 511 -22.51 21.69 -14.82
C ALA A 511 -22.45 20.65 -15.93
N ASN A 512 -21.24 20.31 -16.35
CA ASN A 512 -20.96 19.19 -17.24
C ASN A 512 -19.77 18.35 -16.73
N PRO A 513 -20.00 17.45 -15.76
CA PRO A 513 -19.04 16.42 -15.40
C PRO A 513 -18.83 15.44 -16.57
N VAL A 514 -17.58 15.25 -17.01
CA VAL A 514 -17.23 14.34 -18.09
C VAL A 514 -16.39 13.19 -17.54
N ALA A 515 -16.90 11.96 -17.68
CA ALA A 515 -16.25 10.69 -17.31
C ALA A 515 -15.41 10.81 -16.04
N GLY A 516 -16.03 11.17 -14.90
CA GLY A 516 -15.28 11.58 -13.71
C GLY A 516 -15.81 11.10 -12.38
N TYR A 517 -16.99 10.47 -12.34
CA TYR A 517 -17.50 9.88 -11.10
C TYR A 517 -18.54 8.78 -11.39
N CYS A 518 -18.80 7.97 -10.37
CA CYS A 518 -19.84 6.94 -10.29
C CYS A 518 -20.21 6.76 -8.81
N SER A 519 -21.30 6.04 -8.49
CA SER A 519 -21.63 5.79 -7.09
C SER A 519 -20.57 4.92 -6.41
N ILE A 520 -20.44 5.07 -5.09
CA ILE A 520 -19.61 4.17 -4.28
C ILE A 520 -20.08 2.73 -4.43
N HIS A 521 -21.37 2.50 -4.68
CA HIS A 521 -21.91 1.16 -4.92
C HIS A 521 -21.34 0.53 -6.19
N GLU A 522 -21.21 1.27 -7.29
CA GLU A 522 -20.59 0.73 -8.50
C GLU A 522 -19.08 0.56 -8.33
N ARG A 523 -18.41 1.48 -7.63
CA ARG A 523 -16.97 1.37 -7.33
C ARG A 523 -16.64 0.10 -6.55
N ILE A 524 -17.37 -0.17 -5.46
CA ILE A 524 -17.10 -1.34 -4.61
C ILE A 524 -17.48 -2.66 -5.29
N SER A 525 -18.45 -2.64 -6.21
CA SER A 525 -18.94 -3.84 -6.90
C SER A 525 -18.07 -4.24 -8.11
N GLY A 526 -17.29 -3.32 -8.66
CA GLY A 526 -16.41 -3.57 -9.80
C GLY A 526 -15.08 -4.21 -9.39
N ASP A 527 -14.48 -5.00 -10.29
CA ASP A 527 -13.07 -5.40 -10.22
C ASP A 527 -12.12 -4.34 -10.85
N ASN A 528 -12.70 -3.24 -11.36
CA ASN A 528 -11.96 -2.13 -11.96
C ASN A 528 -11.63 -1.06 -10.90
N ASN A 529 -10.65 -0.20 -11.22
CA ASN A 529 -10.11 0.89 -10.39
C ASN A 529 -11.11 1.48 -9.37
N ILE A 530 -10.81 1.26 -8.07
CA ILE A 530 -11.60 1.75 -6.93
C ILE A 530 -11.61 3.29 -6.87
N GLY A 531 -10.57 3.94 -7.41
CA GLY A 531 -10.36 5.37 -7.42
C GLY A 531 -9.37 5.83 -6.36
N ASP A 532 -8.87 7.04 -6.55
CA ASP A 532 -7.92 7.69 -5.63
C ASP A 532 -8.65 8.22 -4.38
N ALA A 533 -7.89 8.48 -3.31
CA ALA A 533 -8.42 8.91 -2.01
C ALA A 533 -9.30 10.18 -2.08
N GLU A 534 -9.07 11.11 -3.02
CA GLU A 534 -9.94 12.31 -3.16
C GLU A 534 -11.35 11.95 -3.63
N GLN A 535 -11.50 10.80 -4.30
CA GLN A 535 -12.78 10.30 -4.80
C GLN A 535 -13.53 9.47 -3.77
N ILE A 536 -12.82 8.94 -2.77
CA ILE A 536 -13.36 8.11 -1.69
C ILE A 536 -12.93 8.59 -0.29
N PRO A 537 -13.00 9.92 0.01
CA PRO A 537 -12.44 10.45 1.24
C PRO A 537 -13.17 9.89 2.48
N SER A 538 -12.49 9.93 3.61
CA SER A 538 -13.04 9.56 4.91
C SER A 538 -14.41 10.21 5.16
N ASP A 539 -15.34 9.42 5.68
CA ASP A 539 -16.69 9.83 6.08
C ASP A 539 -17.62 10.32 4.94
N LEU A 540 -17.25 10.22 3.65
CA LEU A 540 -18.11 10.60 2.51
C LEU A 540 -19.55 10.04 2.65
N CYS A 541 -19.65 8.71 2.74
CA CYS A 541 -20.90 7.96 2.83
C CYS A 541 -21.54 7.99 4.22
N SER A 542 -20.93 8.65 5.20
CA SER A 542 -21.66 8.95 6.45
C SER A 542 -22.81 9.94 6.21
N ILE A 543 -22.68 10.79 5.18
CA ILE A 543 -23.66 11.83 4.82
C ILE A 543 -24.29 11.57 3.46
N ALA A 544 -23.47 11.26 2.44
CA ALA A 544 -23.91 11.24 1.04
C ALA A 544 -23.10 10.27 0.17
N ASP A 545 -23.70 9.80 -0.89
CA ASP A 545 -23.02 9.13 -2.01
C ASP A 545 -23.06 10.05 -3.25
N TYR A 546 -22.32 9.71 -4.31
CA TYR A 546 -22.35 10.46 -5.57
C TYR A 546 -23.74 10.56 -6.20
N THR A 547 -24.63 9.58 -5.97
CA THR A 547 -26.05 9.69 -6.31
C THR A 547 -26.71 10.92 -5.65
N HIS A 548 -26.39 11.19 -4.38
CA HIS A 548 -26.88 12.37 -3.66
C HIS A 548 -26.28 13.65 -4.24
N LEU A 549 -24.99 13.64 -4.57
CA LEU A 549 -24.34 14.81 -5.21
C LEU A 549 -25.02 15.15 -6.55
N THR A 550 -25.30 14.16 -7.38
CA THR A 550 -26.05 14.32 -8.65
C THR A 550 -27.42 14.93 -8.41
N ALA A 551 -28.18 14.39 -7.45
CA ALA A 551 -29.49 14.94 -7.11
C ALA A 551 -29.39 16.39 -6.63
N MET A 552 -28.37 16.74 -5.82
CA MET A 552 -28.20 18.08 -5.21
C MET A 552 -27.96 19.20 -6.23
N VAL A 553 -27.67 18.85 -7.49
CA VAL A 553 -27.61 19.82 -8.59
C VAL A 553 -29.01 20.29 -8.99
N ALA A 554 -30.02 19.40 -8.95
CA ALA A 554 -31.39 19.72 -9.34
C ALA A 554 -31.93 20.92 -8.54
N PRO A 555 -32.59 21.90 -9.19
CA PRO A 555 -33.10 21.89 -10.57
C PRO A 555 -32.16 22.50 -11.63
N ARG A 556 -30.89 22.80 -11.30
CA ARG A 556 -29.96 23.49 -12.19
C ARG A 556 -29.54 22.58 -13.36
N PRO A 557 -29.32 23.10 -14.58
CA PRO A 557 -28.86 22.29 -15.71
C PRO A 557 -27.64 21.40 -15.40
N LEU A 558 -27.73 20.12 -15.73
CA LEU A 558 -26.69 19.12 -15.56
C LEU A 558 -26.62 18.21 -16.79
N LEU A 559 -25.46 18.20 -17.44
CA LEU A 559 -25.12 17.27 -18.51
C LEU A 559 -24.10 16.25 -17.99
N LEU A 560 -24.47 14.99 -17.90
CA LEU A 560 -23.51 13.92 -17.66
C LEU A 560 -22.94 13.45 -19.00
N THR A 561 -21.62 13.48 -19.14
CA THR A 561 -20.96 13.04 -20.37
C THR A 561 -20.05 11.85 -20.06
N TYR A 562 -20.16 10.79 -20.86
CA TYR A 562 -19.29 9.62 -20.78
C TYR A 562 -18.88 9.14 -22.18
N ASN A 563 -17.93 8.21 -22.25
CA ASN A 563 -17.42 7.66 -23.50
C ASN A 563 -17.69 6.14 -23.55
N ALA A 564 -18.20 5.64 -24.68
CA ALA A 564 -18.76 4.29 -24.79
C ALA A 564 -17.75 3.16 -24.48
N GLU A 565 -16.49 3.37 -24.81
CA GLU A 565 -15.35 2.45 -24.66
C GLU A 565 -14.28 3.07 -23.74
N ASP A 566 -14.71 3.74 -22.66
CA ASP A 566 -13.80 4.39 -21.70
C ASP A 566 -12.71 3.41 -21.22
N ASP A 567 -11.49 3.64 -21.66
CA ASP A 567 -10.31 2.81 -21.41
C ASP A 567 -9.60 3.19 -20.08
N CYS A 568 -10.28 3.97 -19.24
CA CYS A 568 -9.81 4.38 -17.92
C CYS A 568 -10.62 3.72 -16.80
N CYS A 569 -11.81 4.25 -16.47
CA CYS A 569 -12.58 3.82 -15.29
C CYS A 569 -14.10 3.95 -15.44
N PHE A 570 -14.60 4.71 -16.42
CA PHE A 570 -15.99 5.21 -16.41
C PHE A 570 -16.83 4.64 -17.56
N ILE A 571 -16.75 3.32 -17.76
CA ILE A 571 -17.50 2.62 -18.80
C ILE A 571 -19.01 2.71 -18.52
N PRO A 572 -19.80 3.42 -19.36
CA PRO A 572 -21.20 3.76 -19.06
C PRO A 572 -22.06 2.58 -18.67
N SER A 573 -21.89 1.44 -19.36
CA SER A 573 -22.69 0.23 -19.13
C SER A 573 -22.50 -0.39 -17.74
N LEU A 574 -21.46 0.00 -17.01
CA LEU A 574 -21.15 -0.51 -15.67
C LEU A 574 -21.54 0.48 -14.56
N ILE A 575 -21.62 1.78 -14.85
CA ILE A 575 -21.64 2.82 -13.81
C ILE A 575 -22.78 3.84 -13.90
N LEU A 576 -23.54 3.88 -15.00
CA LEU A 576 -24.45 5.00 -15.25
C LEU A 576 -25.85 4.80 -14.68
N ASP A 577 -26.31 3.55 -14.55
CA ASP A 577 -27.70 3.20 -14.25
C ASP A 577 -28.28 3.94 -13.02
N ARG A 578 -27.53 3.98 -11.91
CA ARG A 578 -27.97 4.69 -10.70
C ARG A 578 -27.99 6.21 -10.88
N LEU A 579 -26.98 6.76 -11.55
CA LEU A 579 -26.88 8.21 -11.77
C LEU A 579 -27.97 8.72 -12.70
N GLU A 580 -28.25 7.97 -13.77
CA GLU A 580 -29.35 8.24 -14.70
C GLU A 580 -30.69 8.18 -13.99
N THR A 581 -30.97 7.08 -13.29
CA THR A 581 -32.21 6.90 -12.52
C THR A 581 -32.43 8.05 -11.53
N VAL A 582 -31.39 8.48 -10.82
CA VAL A 582 -31.50 9.59 -9.86
C VAL A 582 -31.71 10.92 -10.58
N GLY A 583 -30.97 11.20 -11.65
CA GLY A 583 -31.14 12.41 -12.44
C GLY A 583 -32.57 12.55 -12.98
N GLU A 584 -33.09 11.53 -13.65
CA GLU A 584 -34.44 11.55 -14.22
C GLU A 584 -35.51 11.81 -13.16
N ASN A 585 -35.41 11.12 -12.01
CA ASN A 585 -36.40 11.22 -10.94
C ASN A 585 -36.42 12.61 -10.29
N PHE A 586 -35.26 13.16 -9.93
CA PHE A 586 -35.19 14.43 -9.20
C PHE A 586 -35.47 15.64 -10.09
N TYR A 587 -35.10 15.59 -11.37
CA TYR A 587 -35.43 16.67 -12.31
C TYR A 587 -36.91 16.64 -12.71
N SER A 588 -37.51 15.44 -12.83
CA SER A 588 -38.96 15.29 -12.98
C SER A 588 -39.72 15.80 -11.75
N LEU A 589 -39.25 15.49 -10.53
CA LEU A 589 -39.81 16.03 -9.28
C LEU A 589 -39.81 17.56 -9.26
N CYS A 590 -38.78 18.17 -9.85
CA CYS A 590 -38.65 19.63 -9.97
C CYS A 590 -39.37 20.23 -11.19
N SER A 591 -40.09 19.43 -11.98
CA SER A 591 -40.77 19.86 -13.22
C SER A 591 -39.83 20.51 -14.24
N VAL A 592 -38.57 20.05 -14.31
CA VAL A 592 -37.52 20.56 -15.21
C VAL A 592 -36.74 19.40 -15.84
N ALA A 593 -37.43 18.37 -16.32
CA ALA A 593 -36.79 17.17 -16.89
C ALA A 593 -35.73 17.51 -17.96
N ASP A 594 -36.01 18.50 -18.82
CA ASP A 594 -35.10 18.93 -19.90
C ASP A 594 -33.77 19.54 -19.42
N ASN A 595 -33.64 19.86 -18.13
CA ASN A 595 -32.41 20.36 -17.53
C ASN A 595 -31.41 19.22 -17.19
N PHE A 596 -31.84 17.95 -17.19
CA PHE A 596 -30.94 16.80 -17.02
C PHE A 596 -30.74 16.11 -18.36
N GLN A 597 -29.48 15.95 -18.76
CA GLN A 597 -29.11 15.34 -20.02
C GLN A 597 -27.95 14.37 -19.83
N ILE A 598 -27.91 13.34 -20.67
CA ILE A 598 -26.83 12.39 -20.76
C ILE A 598 -26.31 12.40 -22.20
N HIS A 599 -24.99 12.44 -22.35
CA HIS A 599 -24.30 12.29 -23.63
C HIS A 599 -23.30 11.14 -23.54
N ILE A 600 -23.36 10.21 -24.49
CA ILE A 600 -22.39 9.13 -24.63
C ILE A 600 -21.68 9.32 -25.97
N ASN A 601 -20.38 9.57 -25.93
CA ASN A 601 -19.53 9.67 -27.11
C ASN A 601 -19.15 8.26 -27.59
N GLU A 602 -19.37 7.99 -28.87
CA GLU A 602 -19.04 6.71 -29.52
C GLU A 602 -17.74 6.76 -30.36
N ASP A 603 -17.28 7.93 -30.80
CA ASP A 603 -16.12 8.07 -31.70
C ASP A 603 -15.30 9.38 -31.46
N PRO A 604 -14.06 9.27 -30.92
CA PRO A 604 -13.52 8.08 -30.30
C PRO A 604 -14.28 7.80 -29.00
N GLY A 605 -14.73 6.56 -28.81
CA GLY A 605 -15.39 6.13 -27.57
C GLY A 605 -14.46 6.01 -26.36
N THR A 606 -13.16 6.35 -26.49
CA THR A 606 -12.14 6.21 -25.43
C THR A 606 -12.21 7.33 -24.39
N HIS A 607 -11.40 7.28 -23.32
CA HIS A 607 -11.43 8.27 -22.24
C HIS A 607 -10.99 9.68 -22.70
N ASN A 608 -11.96 10.53 -23.08
CA ASN A 608 -11.67 11.84 -23.69
C ASN A 608 -12.69 12.95 -23.35
N PHE A 609 -12.31 14.18 -23.70
CA PHE A 609 -13.20 15.34 -23.80
C PHE A 609 -12.93 16.06 -25.13
N ASP A 610 -13.02 15.28 -26.21
CA ASP A 610 -12.78 15.70 -27.58
C ASP A 610 -13.98 16.43 -28.19
N GLN A 611 -13.93 16.67 -29.49
CA GLN A 611 -14.82 17.60 -30.18
C GLN A 611 -16.30 17.29 -29.94
N ASP A 612 -16.72 16.03 -30.08
CA ASP A 612 -18.11 15.62 -29.86
C ASP A 612 -18.60 15.96 -28.45
N ASN A 613 -17.82 15.59 -27.42
CA ASN A 613 -18.08 15.95 -26.03
C ASN A 613 -18.13 17.47 -25.81
N ARG A 614 -17.22 18.25 -26.43
CA ARG A 614 -17.21 19.71 -26.33
C ARG A 614 -18.42 20.36 -27.01
N GLU A 615 -18.85 19.83 -28.14
CA GLU A 615 -20.06 20.29 -28.83
C GLU A 615 -21.32 19.98 -28.04
N SER A 616 -21.37 18.85 -27.32
CA SER A 616 -22.43 18.57 -26.33
C SER A 616 -22.51 19.62 -25.23
N LEU A 617 -21.36 20.06 -24.69
CA LEU A 617 -21.31 21.19 -23.77
C LEU A 617 -21.83 22.47 -24.44
N TYR A 618 -21.42 22.78 -25.68
CA TYR A 618 -21.88 23.99 -26.36
C TYR A 618 -23.39 23.99 -26.63
N ARG A 619 -24.00 22.84 -26.91
CA ARG A 619 -25.46 22.69 -27.01
C ARG A 619 -26.16 23.02 -25.68
N LEU A 620 -25.62 22.54 -24.56
CA LEU A 620 -26.15 22.88 -23.23
C LEU A 620 -26.05 24.40 -22.95
N LEU A 621 -24.94 25.03 -23.31
CA LEU A 621 -24.75 26.49 -23.18
C LEU A 621 -25.74 27.26 -24.05
N GLN A 622 -25.98 26.81 -25.29
CA GLN A 622 -26.99 27.39 -26.18
C GLN A 622 -28.38 27.31 -25.55
N GLN A 623 -28.76 26.15 -25.01
CA GLN A 623 -30.08 25.95 -24.44
C GLN A 623 -30.36 26.86 -23.24
N HIS A 624 -29.36 27.08 -22.36
CA HIS A 624 -29.60 27.72 -21.05
C HIS A 624 -29.08 29.14 -20.91
N TRP A 625 -27.96 29.49 -21.55
CA TRP A 625 -27.33 30.81 -21.37
C TRP A 625 -27.39 31.68 -22.62
N LEU A 626 -27.39 31.06 -23.80
CA LEU A 626 -27.23 31.73 -25.09
C LEU A 626 -28.43 31.49 -26.03
N CYS A 627 -29.59 31.14 -25.47
CA CYS A 627 -30.79 30.76 -26.23
C CYS A 627 -31.37 31.89 -27.11
N ASN A 628 -31.00 33.14 -26.83
CA ASN A 628 -31.41 34.32 -27.60
C ASN A 628 -30.31 34.82 -28.55
N ASP A 629 -29.15 34.17 -28.59
CA ASP A 629 -28.06 34.51 -29.51
C ASP A 629 -28.24 33.73 -30.83
N VAL A 630 -28.80 34.40 -31.83
CA VAL A 630 -29.10 33.81 -33.14
C VAL A 630 -27.86 33.49 -33.97
N GLU A 631 -26.70 34.03 -33.59
CA GLU A 631 -25.42 33.77 -34.27
C GLU A 631 -24.61 32.66 -33.56
N PHE A 632 -25.10 32.15 -32.42
CA PHE A 632 -24.42 31.09 -31.69
C PHE A 632 -24.61 29.73 -32.35
N GLU A 633 -23.52 29.17 -32.85
CA GLU A 633 -23.46 27.81 -33.36
C GLU A 633 -22.80 26.87 -32.33
N PRO A 634 -23.44 25.76 -31.94
CA PRO A 634 -22.91 24.80 -30.97
C PRO A 634 -21.88 23.83 -31.59
N VAL A 635 -21.25 24.22 -32.70
CA VAL A 635 -20.19 23.47 -33.40
C VAL A 635 -18.83 24.05 -33.02
N GLU A 636 -17.82 23.21 -32.82
CA GLU A 636 -16.48 23.68 -32.44
C GLU A 636 -15.88 24.63 -33.49
N LEU A 637 -15.31 25.75 -33.02
CA LEU A 637 -14.56 26.64 -33.92
C LEU A 637 -13.21 25.99 -34.24
N ALA A 638 -12.79 26.10 -35.50
CA ALA A 638 -11.45 25.72 -35.89
C ALA A 638 -10.40 26.51 -35.08
N ILE A 639 -9.48 25.79 -34.46
CA ILE A 639 -8.34 26.34 -33.72
C ILE A 639 -7.07 25.83 -34.40
N ASP A 640 -6.23 26.77 -34.83
CA ASP A 640 -4.92 26.47 -35.41
C ASP A 640 -4.02 25.89 -34.32
N ASP A 641 -3.23 24.87 -34.65
CA ASP A 641 -2.28 24.27 -33.71
C ASP A 641 -1.25 25.29 -33.19
N ALA A 642 -0.97 26.35 -33.95
CA ALA A 642 -0.13 27.47 -33.50
C ALA A 642 -0.72 28.28 -32.33
N GLU A 643 -2.03 28.15 -32.08
CA GLU A 643 -2.71 28.77 -30.93
C GLU A 643 -2.60 27.92 -29.66
N ILE A 644 -2.24 26.64 -29.78
CA ILE A 644 -2.00 25.74 -28.65
C ILE A 644 -0.59 26.03 -28.10
N LYS A 645 -0.53 26.41 -26.84
CA LYS A 645 0.70 26.81 -26.16
C LYS A 645 1.37 25.64 -25.46
N THR A 646 2.69 25.68 -25.40
CA THR A 646 3.49 24.72 -24.63
C THR A 646 3.31 24.92 -23.12
N GLU A 647 3.70 23.92 -22.33
CA GLU A 647 3.73 24.03 -20.87
C GLU A 647 4.60 25.20 -20.39
N GLU A 648 5.76 25.42 -21.02
CA GLU A 648 6.67 26.52 -20.70
C GLU A 648 6.04 27.90 -20.97
N GLU A 649 5.36 28.06 -22.12
CA GLU A 649 4.66 29.31 -22.43
C GLU A 649 3.52 29.61 -21.45
N LEU A 650 2.84 28.57 -20.93
CA LEU A 650 1.73 28.67 -19.99
C LEU A 650 2.17 28.64 -18.51
N ALA A 651 3.46 28.48 -18.24
CA ALA A 651 3.97 28.40 -16.88
C ALA A 651 3.67 29.69 -16.11
N VAL A 652 3.11 29.53 -14.91
CA VAL A 652 2.84 30.59 -13.94
C VAL A 652 3.97 30.59 -12.91
N PRO A 653 4.59 31.73 -12.58
CA PRO A 653 5.62 31.76 -11.53
C PRO A 653 5.09 31.23 -10.19
N MET A 654 5.71 30.19 -9.64
CA MET A 654 5.35 29.60 -8.33
C MET A 654 6.26 30.13 -7.21
N PRO A 655 5.77 30.25 -5.96
CA PRO A 655 6.64 30.54 -4.82
C PRO A 655 7.67 29.41 -4.64
N PRO A 656 8.91 29.70 -4.21
CA PRO A 656 9.93 28.67 -4.03
C PRO A 656 9.57 27.64 -2.96
N ASN A 657 8.76 28.01 -1.96
CA ASN A 657 8.31 27.16 -0.87
C ASN A 657 6.78 27.02 -0.93
N ASN A 658 6.26 26.62 -2.09
CA ASN A 658 4.84 26.31 -2.18
C ASN A 658 4.55 25.02 -1.42
N MET A 659 3.69 25.08 -0.40
CA MET A 659 3.41 23.91 0.42
C MET A 659 2.76 22.78 -0.39
N THR A 660 3.08 21.55 0.01
CA THR A 660 2.46 20.31 -0.47
C THR A 660 1.41 19.78 0.53
N LEU A 661 0.70 18.71 0.17
CA LEU A 661 -0.16 17.99 1.13
C LEU A 661 0.67 17.43 2.30
N HIS A 662 1.86 16.90 2.00
CA HIS A 662 2.78 16.40 3.02
C HIS A 662 3.27 17.51 3.96
N ASP A 663 3.72 18.65 3.43
CA ASP A 663 4.17 19.80 4.24
C ASP A 663 3.09 20.28 5.22
N LEU A 664 1.82 20.29 4.77
CA LEU A 664 0.69 20.62 5.64
C LEU A 664 0.53 19.61 6.77
N ALA A 665 0.60 18.32 6.48
CA ALA A 665 0.51 17.27 7.48
C ALA A 665 1.68 17.33 8.47
N GLU A 666 2.91 17.54 7.97
CA GLU A 666 4.10 17.71 8.81
C GLU A 666 3.92 18.92 9.75
N GLN A 667 3.55 20.08 9.21
CA GLN A 667 3.33 21.29 10.00
C GLN A 667 2.27 21.09 11.09
N ILE A 668 1.13 20.46 10.77
CA ILE A 668 0.06 20.21 11.75
C ILE A 668 0.57 19.23 12.82
N SER A 669 1.19 18.14 12.41
CA SER A 669 1.62 17.04 13.29
C SER A 669 2.62 17.46 14.37
N GLN A 670 3.44 18.50 14.10
CA GLN A 670 4.38 19.07 15.08
C GLN A 670 3.70 19.49 16.39
N SER A 671 2.42 19.88 16.33
CA SER A 671 1.62 20.31 17.48
C SER A 671 0.79 19.19 18.15
N LEU A 672 0.85 17.95 17.65
CA LEU A 672 -0.02 16.84 18.04
C LEU A 672 0.72 15.75 18.84
N PRO A 673 0.09 15.03 19.78
CA PRO A 673 -1.32 15.11 20.15
C PRO A 673 -1.62 16.34 21.01
N ARG A 674 -2.85 16.83 20.90
CA ARG A 674 -3.35 17.91 21.77
C ARG A 674 -3.65 17.33 23.15
N GLN A 675 -3.20 18.01 24.20
CA GLN A 675 -3.49 17.57 25.57
C GLN A 675 -5.00 17.50 25.82
N LEU A 676 -5.46 16.35 26.32
CA LEU A 676 -6.79 16.18 26.85
C LEU A 676 -6.80 16.71 28.30
N GLU A 677 -7.01 18.02 28.47
CA GLU A 677 -7.00 18.69 29.80
C GLU A 677 -7.87 17.94 30.83
N GLU A 678 -7.31 17.67 32.01
CA GLU A 678 -7.96 17.08 33.20
C GLU A 678 -8.92 15.89 32.95
N SER A 679 -8.62 15.04 31.97
CA SER A 679 -9.43 13.86 31.65
C SER A 679 -8.98 12.61 32.42
N SER A 680 -9.95 11.89 32.98
CA SER A 680 -9.73 10.57 33.57
C SER A 680 -9.36 9.53 32.49
N ALA A 681 -8.69 8.44 32.88
CA ALA A 681 -8.36 7.36 31.95
C ALA A 681 -9.59 6.79 31.23
N GLU A 682 -10.76 6.73 31.89
CA GLU A 682 -11.99 6.24 31.25
C GLU A 682 -12.56 7.23 30.23
N GLU A 683 -12.46 8.54 30.48
CA GLU A 683 -12.85 9.56 29.48
C GLU A 683 -11.93 9.50 28.25
N GLN A 684 -10.64 9.29 28.46
CA GLN A 684 -9.69 9.07 27.36
C GLN A 684 -10.02 7.78 26.58
N ARG A 685 -10.36 6.68 27.27
CA ARG A 685 -10.81 5.45 26.60
C ARG A 685 -12.07 5.69 25.80
N ASN A 686 -13.10 6.33 26.36
CA ASN A 686 -14.32 6.69 25.64
C ASN A 686 -14.01 7.53 24.39
N LYS A 687 -13.07 8.48 24.49
CA LYS A 687 -12.65 9.28 23.34
C LYS A 687 -11.94 8.42 22.28
N LEU A 688 -11.09 7.48 22.71
CA LEU A 688 -10.44 6.53 21.80
C LEU A 688 -11.48 5.65 21.08
N ARG A 689 -12.48 5.12 21.80
CA ARG A 689 -13.59 4.33 21.22
C ARG A 689 -14.37 5.12 20.18
N GLU A 690 -14.63 6.40 20.44
CA GLU A 690 -15.29 7.32 19.49
C GLU A 690 -14.45 7.53 18.23
N ILE A 691 -13.15 7.81 18.38
CA ILE A 691 -12.24 8.08 17.25
C ILE A 691 -12.10 6.86 16.33
N ILE A 692 -11.88 5.68 16.92
CA ILE A 692 -11.74 4.45 16.15
C ILE A 692 -13.09 3.86 15.73
N GLN A 693 -14.22 4.50 16.05
CA GLN A 693 -15.57 3.97 15.81
C GLN A 693 -15.69 2.51 16.24
N GLN A 694 -15.28 2.21 17.48
CA GLN A 694 -15.10 0.82 17.93
C GLN A 694 -16.41 0.02 17.80
N PRO A 695 -16.46 -1.04 16.97
CA PRO A 695 -17.59 -1.94 16.96
C PRO A 695 -17.51 -2.93 18.12
N GLU A 696 -18.66 -3.44 18.54
CA GLU A 696 -18.74 -4.60 19.44
C GLU A 696 -18.94 -5.87 18.63
N TYR A 697 -18.01 -6.82 18.77
CA TYR A 697 -18.11 -8.11 18.08
C TYR A 697 -18.21 -9.27 19.06
N ASP A 698 -19.19 -10.13 18.78
CA ASP A 698 -19.27 -11.48 19.29
C ASP A 698 -18.62 -12.44 18.29
N LEU A 699 -18.20 -13.61 18.79
CA LEU A 699 -17.55 -14.64 18.00
C LEU A 699 -18.44 -15.88 17.88
N GLU A 700 -18.53 -16.41 16.66
CA GLU A 700 -19.08 -17.75 16.40
C GLU A 700 -17.96 -18.65 15.86
N PRO A 701 -17.24 -19.37 16.74
CA PRO A 701 -16.14 -20.22 16.33
C PRO A 701 -16.65 -21.50 15.65
N ALA A 702 -16.19 -21.76 14.43
CA ALA A 702 -16.44 -23.01 13.71
C ALA A 702 -15.12 -23.75 13.49
N ILE A 703 -15.04 -25.00 13.97
CA ILE A 703 -13.85 -25.82 13.81
C ILE A 703 -13.79 -26.39 12.39
N VAL A 704 -12.64 -26.26 11.75
CA VAL A 704 -12.37 -26.82 10.42
C VAL A 704 -11.81 -28.22 10.56
N ASP A 705 -10.76 -28.37 11.36
CA ASP A 705 -10.16 -29.66 11.67
C ASP A 705 -9.42 -29.61 13.02
N GLN A 706 -9.13 -30.82 13.52
CA GLN A 706 -8.31 -31.05 14.70
C GLN A 706 -7.32 -32.16 14.42
N THR A 707 -6.09 -31.97 14.88
CA THR A 707 -5.05 -32.99 14.85
C THR A 707 -4.38 -33.08 16.21
N GLU A 708 -4.06 -34.30 16.62
CA GLU A 708 -3.39 -34.57 17.89
C GLU A 708 -2.19 -35.46 17.59
N SER A 709 -1.04 -35.08 18.14
CA SER A 709 0.20 -35.86 18.13
C SER A 709 0.64 -36.09 19.58
N ASP A 710 1.70 -36.86 19.80
CA ASP A 710 2.15 -37.24 21.15
C ASP A 710 2.48 -36.02 22.04
N ASP A 711 2.86 -34.87 21.45
CA ASP A 711 3.34 -33.68 22.18
C ASP A 711 2.44 -32.43 22.04
N ILE A 712 1.60 -32.37 21.00
CA ILE A 712 0.77 -31.18 20.69
C ILE A 712 -0.60 -31.56 20.10
N ALA A 713 -1.63 -30.82 20.53
CA ALA A 713 -2.95 -30.81 19.93
C ALA A 713 -3.19 -29.48 19.19
N ILE A 714 -3.72 -29.56 17.98
CA ILE A 714 -3.90 -28.43 17.06
C ILE A 714 -5.36 -28.37 16.66
N SER A 715 -5.97 -27.19 16.80
CA SER A 715 -7.31 -26.90 16.33
C SER A 715 -7.26 -25.74 15.35
N ARG A 716 -7.85 -25.91 14.16
CA ARG A 716 -7.93 -24.85 13.16
C ARG A 716 -9.37 -24.38 13.02
N TRP A 717 -9.57 -23.07 13.09
CA TRP A 717 -10.87 -22.45 13.23
C TRP A 717 -11.11 -21.42 12.14
N ARG A 718 -12.37 -21.36 11.69
CA ARG A 718 -12.94 -20.20 11.02
C ARG A 718 -13.88 -19.55 12.02
N ILE A 719 -13.53 -18.38 12.51
CA ILE A 719 -14.34 -17.68 13.51
C ILE A 719 -15.06 -16.54 12.82
N GLN A 720 -16.40 -16.58 12.82
CA GLN A 720 -17.17 -15.40 12.41
C GLN A 720 -17.06 -14.33 13.49
N SER A 721 -16.82 -13.09 13.08
CA SER A 721 -16.69 -11.92 13.96
C SER A 721 -17.66 -10.83 13.51
N GLY A 722 -18.64 -10.52 14.34
CA GLY A 722 -19.68 -9.53 14.00
C GLY A 722 -20.48 -9.88 12.74
N ASP A 723 -20.96 -8.85 12.04
CA ASP A 723 -21.93 -8.98 10.94
C ASP A 723 -21.30 -9.23 9.55
N GLY A 724 -20.19 -9.98 9.47
CA GLY A 724 -19.69 -10.41 8.16
C GLY A 724 -18.20 -10.67 7.99
N TRP A 725 -17.41 -10.74 9.07
CA TRP A 725 -15.98 -11.04 8.98
C TRP A 725 -15.68 -12.49 9.33
N THR A 726 -14.75 -13.11 8.61
CA THR A 726 -14.21 -14.42 8.98
C THR A 726 -12.73 -14.32 9.35
N LEU A 727 -12.39 -14.70 10.58
CA LEU A 727 -11.00 -14.78 11.05
C LEU A 727 -10.47 -16.21 10.94
N PRO A 728 -9.32 -16.43 10.26
CA PRO A 728 -8.61 -17.69 10.29
C PRO A 728 -7.74 -17.76 11.54
N VAL A 729 -8.02 -18.74 12.40
CA VAL A 729 -7.34 -18.92 13.69
C VAL A 729 -6.76 -20.31 13.78
N VAL A 730 -5.49 -20.42 14.17
CA VAL A 730 -4.84 -21.70 14.47
C VAL A 730 -4.46 -21.71 15.94
N GLU A 731 -4.92 -22.72 16.65
CA GLU A 731 -4.73 -22.87 18.08
C GLU A 731 -3.91 -24.13 18.37
N PHE A 732 -2.91 -23.96 19.24
CA PHE A 732 -1.98 -25.00 19.66
C PHE A 732 -2.05 -25.19 21.17
N TRP A 733 -2.19 -26.44 21.57
CA TRP A 733 -2.16 -26.89 22.95
C TRP A 733 -0.98 -27.83 23.16
N PRO A 734 -0.10 -27.56 24.13
CA PRO A 734 0.89 -28.56 24.56
C PRO A 734 0.15 -29.71 25.26
N VAL A 735 0.56 -30.95 25.01
CA VAL A 735 -0.04 -32.12 25.66
C VAL A 735 0.26 -32.10 27.16
N GLY A 736 -0.77 -31.85 27.98
CA GLY A 736 -0.66 -31.62 29.43
C GLY A 736 -1.46 -30.39 29.90
N ASN A 737 -1.18 -29.89 31.11
CA ASN A 737 -1.74 -28.61 31.57
C ASN A 737 -0.87 -27.46 31.06
N SER A 738 -1.46 -26.54 30.29
CA SER A 738 -0.79 -25.29 29.91
C SER A 738 -0.55 -24.40 31.14
N ASN A 739 0.57 -23.67 31.16
CA ASN A 739 0.89 -22.71 32.23
C ASN A 739 0.69 -21.23 31.78
N GLY A 740 -0.15 -21.01 30.78
CA GLY A 740 -0.51 -19.70 30.25
C GLY A 740 -0.94 -19.75 28.77
N THR A 741 -1.54 -18.66 28.29
CA THR A 741 -2.02 -18.51 26.90
C THR A 741 -1.39 -17.29 26.25
N HIS A 742 -0.95 -17.43 25.00
CA HIS A 742 -0.43 -16.36 24.17
C HIS A 742 -1.26 -16.23 22.88
N ILE A 743 -1.54 -15.00 22.47
CA ILE A 743 -2.12 -14.67 21.18
C ILE A 743 -1.04 -14.02 20.33
N LEU A 744 -0.85 -14.51 19.11
CA LEU A 744 0.15 -14.02 18.15
C LEU A 744 -0.54 -13.40 16.94
N ILE A 745 -0.14 -12.18 16.60
CA ILE A 745 -0.56 -11.46 15.39
C ILE A 745 0.66 -10.84 14.70
N SER A 746 0.65 -10.77 13.37
CA SER A 746 1.79 -10.31 12.58
C SER A 746 1.38 -9.58 11.32
N ASP A 747 2.11 -8.52 10.98
CA ASP A 747 1.97 -7.79 9.72
C ASP A 747 2.19 -8.69 8.49
N TRP A 748 2.93 -9.77 8.67
CA TRP A 748 3.25 -10.74 7.62
C TRP A 748 2.38 -12.01 7.69
N GLY A 749 1.34 -12.01 8.51
CA GLY A 749 0.44 -13.15 8.70
C GLY A 749 0.96 -14.18 9.71
N LYS A 750 0.06 -15.03 10.19
CA LYS A 750 0.29 -16.02 11.26
C LYS A 750 1.36 -17.06 10.92
N ASP A 751 1.59 -17.36 9.64
CA ASP A 751 2.62 -18.30 9.18
C ASP A 751 4.04 -17.73 9.24
N SER A 752 4.19 -16.41 9.39
CA SER A 752 5.48 -15.80 9.76
C SER A 752 5.89 -16.08 11.21
N MET A 753 4.96 -16.50 12.07
CA MET A 753 5.17 -16.66 13.51
C MET A 753 5.48 -18.11 13.94
N ILE A 754 5.88 -18.98 13.00
CA ILE A 754 6.17 -20.41 13.26
C ILE A 754 7.14 -20.58 14.45
N SER A 755 8.25 -19.84 14.44
CA SER A 755 9.28 -19.96 15.48
C SER A 755 8.80 -19.51 16.86
N ASP A 756 7.94 -18.50 16.93
CA ASP A 756 7.31 -18.08 18.18
C ASP A 756 6.37 -19.13 18.73
N VAL A 757 5.54 -19.73 17.87
CA VAL A 757 4.64 -20.82 18.24
C VAL A 757 5.44 -21.99 18.81
N GLU A 758 6.47 -22.45 18.11
CA GLU A 758 7.31 -23.58 18.55
C GLU A 758 8.00 -23.29 19.89
N ARG A 759 8.58 -22.10 20.06
CA ARG A 759 9.23 -21.68 21.31
C ARG A 759 8.25 -21.67 22.48
N LEU A 760 7.09 -21.04 22.31
CA LEU A 760 6.07 -20.93 23.35
C LEU A 760 5.47 -22.30 23.71
N LEU A 761 5.28 -23.17 22.72
CA LEU A 761 4.84 -24.54 22.97
C LEU A 761 5.87 -25.35 23.77
N ALA A 762 7.15 -25.21 23.44
CA ALA A 762 8.24 -25.84 24.20
C ALA A 762 8.28 -25.35 25.67
N ASP A 763 7.87 -24.11 25.93
CA ASP A 763 7.72 -23.53 27.28
C ASP A 763 6.41 -23.92 27.98
N GLY A 764 5.58 -24.77 27.36
CA GLY A 764 4.32 -25.27 27.90
C GLY A 764 3.16 -24.26 27.83
N LYS A 765 3.20 -23.32 26.88
CA LYS A 765 2.14 -22.33 26.64
C LYS A 765 1.13 -22.83 25.61
N ARG A 766 -0.15 -22.51 25.82
CA ARG A 766 -1.16 -22.51 24.76
C ARG A 766 -0.90 -21.31 23.84
N VAL A 767 -0.98 -21.51 22.54
CA VAL A 767 -0.71 -20.46 21.54
C VAL A 767 -1.88 -20.36 20.56
N ILE A 768 -2.34 -19.14 20.29
CA ILE A 768 -3.40 -18.84 19.34
C ILE A 768 -2.83 -17.85 18.32
N ALA A 769 -2.67 -18.27 17.07
CA ALA A 769 -2.21 -17.41 15.99
C ALA A 769 -3.41 -17.02 15.10
N VAL A 770 -3.56 -15.73 14.80
CA VAL A 770 -4.71 -15.19 14.06
C VAL A 770 -4.26 -14.17 13.02
N ASP A 771 -4.88 -14.23 11.83
CA ASP A 771 -4.82 -13.14 10.86
C ASP A 771 -6.04 -12.22 11.07
N LEU A 772 -5.80 -10.95 11.41
CA LEU A 772 -6.85 -9.93 11.47
C LEU A 772 -7.15 -9.38 10.07
N LEU A 773 -8.29 -8.71 9.90
CA LEU A 773 -8.64 -8.07 8.62
C LEU A 773 -7.47 -7.24 8.08
N GLY A 774 -7.05 -7.50 6.84
CA GLY A 774 -5.94 -6.80 6.17
C GLY A 774 -4.57 -7.46 6.31
N PHE A 775 -4.49 -8.65 6.93
CA PHE A 775 -3.23 -9.39 7.12
C PHE A 775 -3.39 -10.86 6.74
N GLY A 776 -2.28 -11.50 6.34
CA GLY A 776 -2.22 -12.93 6.03
C GLY A 776 -3.35 -13.39 5.11
N GLU A 777 -4.11 -14.40 5.52
CA GLU A 777 -5.27 -14.88 4.76
C GLU A 777 -6.48 -13.93 4.77
N ALA A 778 -6.58 -13.08 5.79
CA ALA A 778 -7.65 -12.10 5.95
C ALA A 778 -7.36 -10.77 5.20
N ASP A 779 -6.30 -10.72 4.38
CA ASP A 779 -6.01 -9.63 3.47
C ASP A 779 -6.98 -9.65 2.26
N PRO A 780 -7.77 -8.60 2.02
CA PRO A 780 -8.68 -8.53 0.87
C PRO A 780 -7.98 -8.30 -0.48
N GLY A 781 -6.64 -8.28 -0.52
CA GLY A 781 -5.86 -8.01 -1.72
C GLY A 781 -5.02 -6.74 -1.62
N SER A 782 -4.85 -6.17 -0.44
CA SER A 782 -4.01 -4.98 -0.17
C SER A 782 -2.49 -5.23 -0.26
N SER A 783 -2.08 -6.34 -0.87
CA SER A 783 -0.69 -6.52 -1.31
C SER A 783 -0.36 -5.48 -2.39
N PRO A 784 0.80 -4.81 -2.36
CA PRO A 784 1.16 -3.61 -3.16
C PRO A 784 1.25 -3.82 -4.69
N LYS A 785 0.60 -4.84 -5.24
CA LYS A 785 0.51 -5.17 -6.65
C LYS A 785 -0.92 -5.31 -7.16
N SER A 786 -1.94 -5.15 -6.34
CA SER A 786 -3.32 -5.27 -6.80
C SER A 786 -3.94 -3.88 -7.02
N HIS A 787 -4.84 -3.75 -7.98
CA HIS A 787 -5.62 -2.52 -8.15
C HIS A 787 -6.62 -2.28 -6.99
N ASP A 788 -6.56 -3.09 -5.92
CA ASP A 788 -7.37 -3.05 -4.71
C ASP A 788 -6.63 -2.42 -3.50
N ASP A 789 -5.48 -1.76 -3.69
CA ASP A 789 -4.63 -1.23 -2.59
C ASP A 789 -5.35 -0.25 -1.65
N VAL A 790 -6.47 0.35 -2.09
CA VAL A 790 -7.32 1.27 -1.30
C VAL A 790 -8.64 0.63 -0.82
N LEU A 791 -8.85 -0.66 -1.04
CA LEU A 791 -10.12 -1.34 -0.69
C LEU A 791 -10.41 -1.29 0.81
N LEU A 792 -9.40 -1.50 1.65
CA LEU A 792 -9.54 -1.35 3.10
C LEU A 792 -9.90 0.09 3.50
N PHE A 793 -9.43 1.08 2.74
CA PHE A 793 -9.76 2.47 3.01
C PHE A 793 -11.23 2.80 2.72
N MET A 794 -11.92 2.03 1.87
CA MET A 794 -13.36 2.23 1.64
C MET A 794 -14.21 2.04 2.90
N ILE A 795 -13.68 1.36 3.92
CA ILE A 795 -14.28 1.29 5.27
C ILE A 795 -14.34 2.70 5.88
N ALA A 796 -13.28 3.50 5.73
CA ALA A 796 -13.26 4.90 6.16
C ALA A 796 -14.24 5.76 5.35
N THR A 797 -14.39 5.50 4.05
CA THR A 797 -15.35 6.21 3.19
C THR A 797 -16.79 6.08 3.70
N VAL A 798 -17.17 4.93 4.27
CA VAL A 798 -18.52 4.70 4.83
C VAL A 798 -18.68 5.11 6.30
N GLY A 799 -17.69 5.81 6.86
CA GLY A 799 -17.76 6.35 8.22
C GLY A 799 -17.25 5.42 9.32
N GLU A 800 -16.76 4.24 8.97
CA GLU A 800 -16.18 3.26 9.90
C GLU A 800 -14.65 3.45 9.97
N ARG A 801 -13.92 2.66 10.77
CA ARG A 801 -12.45 2.73 10.81
C ARG A 801 -11.83 1.33 10.74
N PRO A 802 -10.89 1.06 9.81
CA PRO A 802 -10.16 -0.20 9.76
C PRO A 802 -9.53 -0.58 11.11
N LEU A 803 -8.88 0.39 11.76
CA LEU A 803 -8.25 0.21 13.06
C LEU A 803 -9.23 -0.21 14.16
N GLY A 804 -10.45 0.35 14.16
CA GLY A 804 -11.49 -0.01 15.11
C GLY A 804 -11.98 -1.44 14.94
N ILE A 805 -12.20 -1.85 13.69
CA ILE A 805 -12.62 -3.22 13.33
C ILE A 805 -11.54 -4.22 13.76
N GLN A 806 -10.29 -3.97 13.40
CA GLN A 806 -9.16 -4.85 13.74
C GLN A 806 -8.94 -4.95 15.27
N ALA A 807 -9.03 -3.81 15.98
CA ALA A 807 -8.92 -3.79 17.44
C ALA A 807 -10.07 -4.57 18.11
N ALA A 808 -11.30 -4.45 17.59
CA ALA A 808 -12.45 -5.21 18.06
C ALA A 808 -12.33 -6.72 17.77
N GLN A 809 -11.82 -7.10 16.60
CA GLN A 809 -11.53 -8.50 16.25
C GLN A 809 -10.53 -9.11 17.23
N LEU A 810 -9.42 -8.41 17.50
CA LEU A 810 -8.42 -8.86 18.47
C LEU A 810 -8.99 -8.95 19.90
N ALA A 811 -9.78 -7.96 20.32
CA ALA A 811 -10.43 -7.97 21.63
C ALA A 811 -11.41 -9.15 21.76
N ALA A 812 -12.18 -9.45 20.71
CA ALA A 812 -13.10 -10.57 20.68
C ALA A 812 -12.37 -11.91 20.77
N VAL A 813 -11.30 -12.12 19.97
CA VAL A 813 -10.45 -13.33 20.04
C VAL A 813 -9.82 -13.48 21.41
N THR A 814 -9.40 -12.36 22.02
CA THR A 814 -8.79 -12.35 23.35
C THR A 814 -9.78 -12.74 24.45
N ARG A 815 -11.02 -12.25 24.40
CA ARG A 815 -12.10 -12.67 25.31
C ARG A 815 -12.41 -14.17 25.15
N TRP A 816 -12.52 -14.66 23.91
CA TRP A 816 -12.71 -16.08 23.64
C TRP A 816 -11.57 -16.97 24.17
N ALA A 817 -10.33 -16.54 24.01
CA ALA A 817 -9.15 -17.22 24.56
C ALA A 817 -9.17 -17.26 26.10
N LYS A 818 -9.55 -16.16 26.73
CA LYS A 818 -9.66 -16.02 28.19
C LYS A 818 -10.74 -16.94 28.77
N ASP A 819 -11.91 -16.99 28.14
CA ASP A 819 -13.03 -17.82 28.57
C ASP A 819 -12.72 -19.32 28.47
N SER A 820 -11.86 -19.70 27.52
CA SER A 820 -11.37 -21.08 27.35
C SER A 820 -10.16 -21.44 28.22
N SER A 821 -9.62 -20.49 29.01
CA SER A 821 -8.47 -20.65 29.91
C SER A 821 -8.80 -20.31 31.38
N ASP A 822 -9.98 -20.74 31.88
CA ASP A 822 -10.45 -20.49 33.26
C ASP A 822 -10.43 -18.99 33.68
N GLY A 823 -10.57 -18.07 32.72
CA GLY A 823 -10.59 -16.62 32.96
C GLY A 823 -9.21 -15.98 33.07
N GLN A 824 -8.10 -16.70 32.83
CA GLN A 824 -6.76 -16.11 32.79
C GLN A 824 -6.57 -15.26 31.53
N ALA A 825 -6.20 -13.99 31.71
CA ALA A 825 -5.97 -13.09 30.59
C ALA A 825 -4.70 -13.52 29.80
N PRO A 826 -4.78 -13.69 28.48
CA PRO A 826 -3.64 -14.10 27.67
C PRO A 826 -2.62 -12.96 27.54
N GLN A 827 -1.37 -13.33 27.26
CA GLN A 827 -0.36 -12.40 26.74
C GLN A 827 -0.61 -12.20 25.24
N ILE A 828 -0.40 -10.99 24.73
CA ILE A 828 -0.48 -10.71 23.29
C ILE A 828 0.92 -10.37 22.80
N VAL A 829 1.35 -11.04 21.73
CA VAL A 829 2.59 -10.73 21.00
C VAL A 829 2.20 -10.22 19.62
N ALA A 830 2.60 -8.99 19.32
CA ALA A 830 2.33 -8.36 18.04
C ALA A 830 3.64 -8.08 17.31
N GLU A 831 3.70 -8.54 16.06
CA GLU A 831 4.86 -8.43 15.19
C GLU A 831 4.58 -7.41 14.07
N GLY A 832 5.45 -6.41 13.95
CA GLY A 832 5.35 -5.38 12.92
C GLY A 832 4.62 -4.11 13.38
N PRO A 833 4.85 -2.98 12.69
CA PRO A 833 4.33 -1.67 13.09
C PRO A 833 2.80 -1.57 13.05
N ARG A 834 2.11 -2.32 12.18
CA ARG A 834 0.65 -2.22 11.99
C ARG A 834 -0.11 -2.99 13.09
N ASN A 835 0.19 -4.27 13.27
CA ASN A 835 -0.39 -5.12 14.32
C ASN A 835 0.01 -4.67 15.72
N SER A 836 1.19 -4.07 15.89
CA SER A 836 1.56 -3.46 17.16
C SER A 836 0.61 -2.32 17.56
N LEU A 837 0.22 -1.46 16.62
CA LEU A 837 -0.77 -0.41 16.87
C LEU A 837 -2.15 -1.01 17.21
N ILE A 838 -2.57 -2.03 16.48
CA ILE A 838 -3.85 -2.71 16.70
C ILE A 838 -3.90 -3.32 18.12
N ALA A 839 -2.86 -4.05 18.53
CA ALA A 839 -2.75 -4.64 19.87
C ALA A 839 -2.81 -3.59 20.97
N LEU A 840 -2.08 -2.48 20.76
CA LEU A 840 -2.01 -1.38 21.70
C LEU A 840 -3.38 -0.70 21.85
N VAL A 841 -4.07 -0.42 20.73
CA VAL A 841 -5.41 0.19 20.74
C VAL A 841 -6.44 -0.74 21.38
N ALA A 842 -6.48 -2.03 21.02
CA ALA A 842 -7.42 -3.01 21.58
C ALA A 842 -7.30 -3.11 23.12
N THR A 843 -6.07 -3.12 23.62
CA THR A 843 -5.82 -3.19 25.07
C THR A 843 -6.03 -1.83 25.75
N ALA A 844 -5.77 -0.73 25.05
CA ALA A 844 -6.03 0.61 25.56
C ALA A 844 -7.53 0.85 25.72
N VAL A 845 -8.39 0.34 24.83
CA VAL A 845 -9.85 0.50 24.99
C VAL A 845 -10.46 -0.44 26.02
N GLU A 846 -9.87 -1.62 26.27
CA GLU A 846 -10.42 -2.61 27.21
C GLU A 846 -9.42 -2.99 28.32
N PRO A 847 -9.48 -2.35 29.51
CA PRO A 847 -8.59 -2.65 30.62
C PRO A 847 -8.73 -4.09 31.11
N GLY A 848 -7.62 -4.80 31.28
CA GLY A 848 -7.61 -6.19 31.75
C GLY A 848 -7.99 -7.22 30.67
N LEU A 849 -8.05 -6.79 29.40
CA LEU A 849 -8.16 -7.67 28.24
C LEU A 849 -6.98 -8.66 28.17
N SER A 850 -5.76 -8.15 28.35
CA SER A 850 -4.52 -8.91 28.31
C SER A 850 -3.76 -8.85 29.65
N SER A 851 -2.94 -9.87 29.93
CA SER A 851 -1.97 -9.86 31.03
C SER A 851 -0.66 -9.15 30.68
N GLY A 852 -0.43 -8.82 29.41
CA GLY A 852 0.75 -8.10 28.92
C GLY A 852 0.84 -8.08 27.40
N LEU A 853 1.47 -7.04 26.88
CA LEU A 853 1.73 -6.80 25.46
C LEU A 853 3.23 -6.87 25.20
N SER A 854 3.65 -7.72 24.26
CA SER A 854 4.98 -7.68 23.64
C SER A 854 4.82 -7.15 22.23
N LEU A 855 5.35 -5.96 21.97
CA LEU A 855 5.26 -5.26 20.69
C LEU A 855 6.65 -5.26 20.05
N ARG A 856 6.81 -5.94 18.90
CA ARG A 856 8.08 -6.06 18.19
C ARG A 856 8.00 -5.29 16.88
N HIS A 857 9.06 -4.55 16.55
CA HIS A 857 9.08 -3.62 15.41
C HIS A 857 7.95 -2.58 15.45
N SER A 858 7.56 -2.16 16.65
CA SER A 858 6.53 -1.13 16.86
C SER A 858 7.05 0.26 16.54
N ARG A 859 6.18 1.15 16.05
CA ARG A 859 6.51 2.58 15.91
C ARG A 859 6.60 3.24 17.27
N LYS A 860 7.54 4.16 17.47
CA LYS A 860 7.65 4.93 18.72
C LYS A 860 6.66 6.09 18.74
N SER A 861 6.25 6.55 17.57
CA SER A 861 5.23 7.57 17.38
C SER A 861 4.46 7.35 16.08
N LEU A 862 3.18 7.68 16.06
CA LEU A 862 2.36 7.82 14.86
C LEU A 862 2.84 8.97 13.96
N ARG A 863 3.61 9.93 14.48
CA ARG A 863 4.25 10.97 13.65
C ARG A 863 5.22 10.37 12.64
N GLU A 864 5.83 9.22 12.95
CA GLU A 864 6.71 8.51 12.01
C GLU A 864 6.00 8.14 10.70
N VAL A 865 4.67 7.96 10.72
CA VAL A 865 3.86 7.72 9.51
C VAL A 865 3.95 8.91 8.56
N ILE A 866 3.97 10.13 9.11
CA ILE A 866 4.08 11.37 8.35
C ILE A 866 5.56 11.62 8.03
N GLU A 867 6.47 11.53 9.00
CA GLU A 867 7.91 11.79 8.82
C GLU A 867 8.58 10.83 7.80
N GLN A 868 8.09 9.59 7.70
CA GLN A 868 8.53 8.62 6.67
C GLN A 868 7.76 8.77 5.36
N ASN A 869 6.85 9.74 5.28
CA ASN A 869 5.98 10.02 4.15
C ASN A 869 5.30 8.75 3.62
N LEU A 870 4.62 8.02 4.51
CA LEU A 870 3.91 6.79 4.16
C LEU A 870 2.64 7.09 3.37
N LYS A 871 2.30 6.15 2.49
CA LYS A 871 1.10 6.19 1.66
C LYS A 871 0.02 5.30 2.26
N ILE A 872 -1.20 5.49 1.80
CA ILE A 872 -2.36 4.74 2.29
C ILE A 872 -2.24 3.23 2.04
N GLU A 873 -1.58 2.85 0.95
CA GLU A 873 -1.34 1.46 0.54
C GLU A 873 -0.37 0.76 1.51
N ASP A 874 0.48 1.51 2.21
CA ASP A 874 1.48 0.94 3.13
C ASP A 874 0.85 0.50 4.46
N ALA A 875 -0.12 1.27 4.98
CA ALA A 875 -0.70 1.08 6.31
C ALA A 875 -2.06 1.80 6.48
N PRO A 876 -3.14 1.36 5.81
CA PRO A 876 -4.41 2.08 5.76
C PRO A 876 -5.02 2.36 7.15
N GLU A 877 -4.89 1.42 8.09
CA GLU A 877 -5.38 1.59 9.46
C GLU A 877 -4.59 2.61 10.30
N GLN A 878 -3.33 2.89 9.94
CA GLN A 878 -2.51 3.89 10.64
C GLN A 878 -2.94 5.33 10.31
N PHE A 879 -3.75 5.54 9.26
CA PHE A 879 -4.35 6.83 8.91
C PHE A 879 -5.75 7.04 9.52
N CYS A 880 -6.05 6.37 10.63
CA CYS A 880 -7.33 6.52 11.33
C CYS A 880 -7.61 8.00 11.65
N PHE A 881 -8.73 8.51 11.10
CA PHE A 881 -9.06 9.94 11.15
C PHE A 881 -9.04 10.49 12.57
N GLY A 882 -8.18 11.48 12.83
CA GLY A 882 -8.07 12.16 14.12
C GLY A 882 -7.40 11.37 15.23
N LEU A 883 -6.77 10.23 14.95
CA LEU A 883 -6.05 9.46 15.96
C LEU A 883 -4.90 10.28 16.53
N LEU A 884 -3.94 10.74 15.70
CA LEU A 884 -2.77 11.50 16.15
C LEU A 884 -3.17 12.84 16.78
N LYS A 885 -4.33 13.41 16.42
CA LYS A 885 -4.86 14.62 17.07
C LYS A 885 -4.99 14.46 18.58
N HIS A 886 -5.33 13.28 19.05
CA HIS A 886 -5.67 13.02 20.46
C HIS A 886 -4.75 11.99 21.13
N PHE A 887 -4.27 11.00 20.39
CA PHE A 887 -3.49 9.88 20.89
C PHE A 887 -2.30 9.61 19.97
N ASP A 888 -1.12 9.60 20.55
CA ASP A 888 0.08 9.02 19.96
C ASP A 888 0.45 7.73 20.74
N VAL A 889 1.41 6.95 20.25
CA VAL A 889 1.86 5.70 20.87
C VAL A 889 2.15 5.86 22.37
N PRO A 890 2.86 6.91 22.85
CA PRO A 890 3.09 7.08 24.29
C PRO A 890 1.81 7.23 25.12
N GLN A 891 0.77 7.91 24.60
CA GLN A 891 -0.52 8.06 25.29
C GLN A 891 -1.28 6.73 25.32
N LEU A 892 -1.24 5.96 24.24
CA LEU A 892 -1.85 4.64 24.18
C LEU A 892 -1.17 3.66 25.14
N VAL A 893 0.17 3.67 25.22
CA VAL A 893 0.95 2.88 26.21
C VAL A 893 0.57 3.29 27.63
N ALA A 894 0.42 4.58 27.91
CA ALA A 894 0.00 5.06 29.22
C ALA A 894 -1.42 4.58 29.59
N LEU A 895 -2.34 4.50 28.62
CA LEU A 895 -3.69 3.95 28.83
C LEU A 895 -3.68 2.45 29.12
N VAL A 896 -2.83 1.68 28.45
CA VAL A 896 -2.64 0.25 28.78
C VAL A 896 -2.03 0.09 30.18
N GLY A 897 -1.00 0.89 30.46
CA GLY A 897 -0.22 0.87 31.69
C GLY A 897 1.22 0.44 31.39
N ASN A 898 2.18 1.33 31.69
CA ASN A 898 3.60 1.18 31.31
C ASN A 898 4.27 -0.12 31.78
N GLY A 899 3.75 -0.78 32.83
CA GLY A 899 4.28 -2.06 33.31
C GLY A 899 3.75 -3.30 32.60
N LEU A 900 2.79 -3.12 31.68
CA LEU A 900 2.16 -4.19 30.90
C LEU A 900 2.61 -4.20 29.44
N VAL A 901 3.38 -3.20 28.98
CA VAL A 901 3.83 -3.09 27.59
C VAL A 901 5.35 -3.24 27.55
N GLU A 902 5.80 -4.25 26.82
CA GLU A 902 7.20 -4.47 26.45
C GLU A 902 7.34 -4.13 24.97
N ILE A 903 8.26 -3.22 24.64
CA ILE A 903 8.57 -2.84 23.26
C ILE A 903 9.98 -3.34 22.98
N GLU A 904 10.11 -4.32 22.08
CA GLU A 904 11.40 -4.84 21.64
C GLU A 904 11.87 -4.05 20.41
N ASP A 905 12.85 -3.17 20.62
CA ASP A 905 13.58 -2.49 19.54
C ASP A 905 14.58 -3.49 18.92
N THR A 906 14.19 -4.17 17.85
CA THR A 906 15.09 -5.00 17.03
C THR A 906 15.96 -4.17 16.09
N THR A 907 15.73 -2.85 15.98
CA THR A 907 16.75 -1.96 15.45
C THR A 907 17.88 -1.90 16.47
N GLY A 908 18.96 -2.65 16.23
CA GLY A 908 20.20 -2.53 17.00
C GLY A 908 20.69 -1.09 17.02
N ASN A 909 20.25 -0.32 18.00
CA ASN A 909 20.67 1.02 18.34
C ASN A 909 20.27 1.29 19.81
N ASP A 910 20.86 0.51 20.72
CA ASP A 910 21.31 1.12 21.97
C ASP A 910 22.35 2.18 21.57
N ARG A 911 21.92 3.44 21.54
CA ARG A 911 22.81 4.61 21.53
C ARG A 911 22.82 5.27 22.90
#